data_AF-A0AAE0PL77-F1
#
_entry.id   AF-A0AAE0PL77-F1
#
_cell.length_a   1.000
_cell.length_b   1.000
_cell.length_c   1.000
_cell.angle_alpha   90.00
_cell.angle_beta   90.00
_cell.angle_gamma   90.00
#
_symmetry.space_group_name_H-M   'P 1'
#
loop_
_entity.id
_entity.type
_entity.pdbx_description
1 polymer ?
#
loop_
_entity_poly.entity_id
_entity_poly.type
_entity_poly.pdbx_seq_one_letter_code
_entity_poly.pdbx_strand_id
1 'polypeptide(L)'
;MKSLYSALSNGRQYVDRAPSSTTDGTHEAAVIPEHSWRTGFCRRFPCIGIGVLSLSIICTAFACLTIAYCNGKAVSEWRHALQPTEILAYTSAAANWLMGLVLAEGANIFFWTKVVRGNVPLANLHYHWEAATGGWGAFKALIRRRAFRVGFATLVVAVTSLLRGPMMQRVLSVRTVQLGRAGILELGVLPTTQVWDLEPLDDYDWKHPFWDAIREYRAKAPISIPGAESCNNCTVAVELLGFEYVEATSNTLAFDFSQRPMKSNSRRDEDIFRISSDANPHYVTVSVKRKVNKGCQADITTKEYFLYPASVKYQVLLNGGNATFLSNSWKDDYIVGRRELEFSSNYTMNNRLNYFRVMVDKLWATQTTLTVAWGNVSIERTMEGVFYDPIITENAQEPQNKIQYRLHSDGLIPDLYQEERGNKCGPKYQDPVDDILNTYRELALRLAVSDALSRSEAANGAAGNSEEKSKVFQTVEFTRPFQIRVEYAADIYKLRLAIVVSLAGPLAASILYWGFWELGRDFSMSPLELANAFQAGGSARTMRVEIETDSDTDRMIAVTETEVTDADTNKRFATIFQSFSSNASAKKILRGIRQGSKEPRVQYGVLDSTKRLGFAILSSEDVTRPQENESFKGLPRYQPFFLVRIIRWFRYRCGRVGAQNQES
;
A
#
# COMPACT_ATOMS: atom_id res chain seq x y z
N MET A 1 -9.91 -33.42 8.41
CA MET A 1 -10.66 -33.79 9.63
C MET A 1 -10.61 -35.29 9.97
N LYS A 2 -10.73 -36.24 9.03
CA LYS A 2 -10.56 -37.69 9.33
C LYS A 2 -9.10 -38.13 9.60
N SER A 3 -8.09 -37.39 9.12
CA SER A 3 -6.67 -37.73 9.33
C SER A 3 -6.08 -37.24 10.67
N LEU A 4 -6.64 -36.20 11.29
CA LEU A 4 -6.24 -35.76 12.63
C LEU A 4 -6.88 -36.60 13.76
N TYR A 5 -7.92 -37.38 13.43
CA TYR A 5 -8.48 -38.37 14.34
C TYR A 5 -7.62 -39.64 14.43
N SER A 6 -6.85 -39.98 13.39
CA SER A 6 -5.98 -41.18 13.40
C SER A 6 -4.63 -40.95 14.07
N ALA A 7 -4.18 -39.69 14.22
CA ALA A 7 -2.95 -39.36 14.94
C ALA A 7 -3.14 -39.29 16.47
N LEU A 8 -4.38 -39.04 16.93
CA LEU A 8 -4.76 -39.08 18.36
C LEU A 8 -5.30 -40.46 18.79
N SER A 9 -5.51 -41.40 17.87
CA SER A 9 -5.92 -42.79 18.17
C SER A 9 -4.76 -43.79 18.25
N ASN A 10 -3.53 -43.39 17.95
CA ASN A 10 -2.35 -44.24 18.14
C ASN A 10 -1.86 -44.15 19.59
N GLY A 11 -2.71 -44.61 20.51
CA GLY A 11 -2.25 -45.20 21.75
C GLY A 11 -1.41 -46.43 21.40
N ARG A 12 -0.22 -46.52 22.01
CA ARG A 12 0.69 -47.65 21.92
C ARG A 12 -0.07 -48.98 21.94
N GLN A 13 0.00 -49.72 20.83
CA GLN A 13 -0.20 -51.16 20.83
C GLN A 13 0.81 -51.77 21.81
N TYR A 14 0.30 -52.29 22.92
CA TYR A 14 0.97 -53.38 23.62
C TYR A 14 0.47 -54.68 22.98
N VAL A 15 1.41 -55.50 22.56
CA VAL A 15 1.20 -56.82 21.98
C VAL A 15 0.80 -57.76 23.12
N ASP A 16 -0.48 -58.14 23.19
CA ASP A 16 -0.91 -59.27 24.00
C ASP A 16 -0.80 -60.55 23.16
N ARG A 17 0.21 -61.35 23.50
CA ARG A 17 0.30 -62.76 23.11
C ARG A 17 -0.45 -63.55 24.18
N ALA A 18 -1.61 -64.11 23.83
CA ALA A 18 -2.33 -65.02 24.71
C ALA A 18 -1.49 -66.28 25.01
N PRO A 19 -1.50 -66.80 26.24
CA PRO A 19 -1.39 -68.23 26.48
C PRO A 19 -2.79 -68.82 26.71
N SER A 20 -2.99 -69.96 26.08
CA SER A 20 -4.08 -70.89 26.23
C SER A 20 -4.28 -71.34 27.69
N SER A 21 -5.54 -71.62 28.00
CA SER A 21 -6.08 -72.29 29.18
C SER A 21 -5.22 -73.43 29.76
N THR A 22 -4.95 -73.36 31.06
CA THR A 22 -5.01 -74.51 31.98
C THR A 22 -5.36 -74.02 33.39
N THR A 23 -6.32 -74.70 33.99
CA THR A 23 -6.79 -74.64 35.38
C THR A 23 -5.67 -74.66 36.42
N ASP A 24 -5.65 -73.72 37.36
CA ASP A 24 -5.66 -74.02 38.81
C ASP A 24 -5.89 -72.75 39.66
N GLY A 25 -6.59 -72.90 40.78
CA GLY A 25 -6.99 -71.78 41.64
C GLY A 25 -5.89 -71.32 42.58
N THR A 26 -5.47 -70.05 42.49
CA THR A 26 -4.91 -69.26 43.60
C THR A 26 -5.17 -67.78 43.32
N HIS A 27 -5.57 -67.01 44.34
CA HIS A 27 -5.80 -65.57 44.24
C HIS A 27 -4.47 -64.84 43.98
N GLU A 28 -4.20 -64.51 42.72
CA GLU A 28 -3.03 -63.71 42.33
C GLU A 28 -3.36 -62.22 42.49
N ALA A 29 -2.78 -61.58 43.51
CA ALA A 29 -2.86 -60.15 43.71
C ALA A 29 -2.19 -59.43 42.53
N ALA A 30 -2.97 -58.64 41.78
CA ALA A 30 -2.48 -57.83 40.68
C ALA A 30 -1.37 -56.89 41.15
N VAL A 31 -0.13 -57.16 40.76
CA VAL A 31 1.03 -56.27 40.96
C VAL A 31 0.90 -55.09 39.99
N ILE A 32 0.42 -53.95 40.49
CA ILE A 32 0.30 -52.69 39.73
C ILE A 32 1.63 -51.91 39.88
N PRO A 33 2.23 -51.38 38.80
CA PRO A 33 3.57 -50.80 38.83
C PRO A 33 3.71 -49.59 39.77
N GLU A 34 4.70 -49.63 40.65
CA GLU A 34 5.10 -48.52 41.53
C GLU A 34 5.49 -47.27 40.72
N HIS A 35 4.72 -46.19 40.83
CA HIS A 35 5.17 -44.87 40.40
C HIS A 35 5.45 -44.01 41.63
N SER A 36 6.68 -44.15 42.18
CA SER A 36 7.16 -43.32 43.30
C SER A 36 7.11 -41.83 42.94
N TRP A 37 6.58 -41.00 43.86
CA TRP A 37 6.52 -39.54 43.71
C TRP A 37 7.93 -38.97 43.60
N ARG A 38 8.31 -38.47 42.40
CA ARG A 38 9.64 -37.92 42.13
C ARG A 38 9.54 -36.53 41.55
N THR A 39 9.84 -35.53 42.38
CA THR A 39 9.96 -34.12 41.98
C THR A 39 11.28 -33.85 41.26
N GLY A 40 11.33 -32.84 40.38
CA GLY A 40 12.58 -32.43 39.77
C GLY A 40 12.42 -31.47 38.60
N PHE A 41 13.25 -30.42 38.56
CA PHE A 41 13.19 -29.36 37.55
C PHE A 41 13.38 -29.89 36.12
N CYS A 42 14.39 -30.71 35.87
CA CYS A 42 14.69 -31.22 34.52
C CYS A 42 13.75 -32.36 34.09
N ARG A 43 13.17 -33.10 35.04
CA ARG A 43 12.38 -34.30 34.75
C ARG A 43 10.91 -33.99 34.49
N ARG A 44 10.41 -32.87 35.01
CA ARG A 44 9.02 -32.40 34.90
C ARG A 44 8.91 -31.06 34.15
N PHE A 45 9.91 -30.74 33.34
CA PHE A 45 9.89 -29.54 32.52
C PHE A 45 8.71 -29.61 31.53
N PRO A 46 7.81 -28.62 31.47
CA PRO A 46 6.63 -28.65 30.62
C PRO A 46 6.99 -28.38 29.16
N CYS A 47 7.65 -29.34 28.51
CA CYS A 47 8.15 -29.23 27.14
C CYS A 47 7.03 -28.90 26.13
N ILE A 48 5.84 -29.49 26.31
CA ILE A 48 4.69 -29.27 25.42
C ILE A 48 4.19 -27.83 25.55
N GLY A 49 3.88 -27.38 26.78
CA GLY A 49 3.39 -26.01 27.02
C GLY A 49 4.39 -24.94 26.59
N ILE A 50 5.69 -25.13 26.87
CA ILE A 50 6.74 -24.20 26.48
C ILE A 50 7.01 -24.25 24.97
N GLY A 51 6.91 -25.43 24.34
CA GLY A 51 7.03 -25.59 22.90
C GLY A 51 5.92 -24.86 22.14
N VAL A 52 4.66 -25.04 22.56
CA VAL A 52 3.49 -24.35 21.98
C VAL A 52 3.56 -22.84 22.22
N LEU A 53 4.02 -22.41 23.40
CA LEU A 53 4.25 -20.99 23.70
C LEU A 53 5.31 -20.38 22.78
N SER A 54 6.44 -21.08 22.60
CA SER A 54 7.52 -20.66 21.70
C SER A 54 7.02 -20.56 20.26
N LEU A 55 6.23 -21.53 19.80
CA LEU A 55 5.62 -21.51 18.47
C LEU A 55 4.67 -20.31 18.28
N SER A 56 3.90 -19.94 19.30
CA SER A 56 3.04 -18.74 19.24
C SER A 56 3.86 -17.44 19.11
N ILE A 57 5.01 -17.36 19.79
CA ILE A 57 5.95 -16.24 19.63
C ILE A 57 6.53 -16.23 18.21
N ILE A 58 6.90 -17.40 17.66
CA ILE A 58 7.39 -17.53 16.28
C ILE A 58 6.33 -17.05 15.27
N CYS A 59 5.05 -17.40 15.45
CA CYS A 59 3.97 -16.86 14.61
C CYS A 59 3.90 -15.32 14.65
N THR A 60 4.17 -14.72 15.81
CA THR A 60 4.26 -13.24 15.95
C THR A 60 5.45 -12.67 15.19
N ALA A 61 6.61 -13.30 15.30
CA ALA A 61 7.82 -12.87 14.59
C ALA A 61 7.64 -12.99 13.07
N PHE A 62 7.05 -14.09 12.60
CA PHE A 62 6.74 -14.29 11.19
C PHE A 62 5.79 -13.22 10.65
N ALA A 63 4.72 -12.89 11.38
CA ALA A 63 3.82 -11.79 11.00
C ALA A 63 4.55 -10.43 10.89
N CYS A 64 5.47 -10.14 11.81
CA CYS A 64 6.29 -8.92 11.77
C CYS A 64 7.23 -8.91 10.54
N LEU A 65 7.84 -10.04 10.22
CA LEU A 65 8.69 -10.19 9.03
C LEU A 65 7.90 -9.99 7.74
N THR A 66 6.68 -10.55 7.66
CA THR A 66 5.79 -10.31 6.51
C THR A 66 5.49 -8.82 6.35
N ILE A 67 5.14 -8.12 7.43
CA ILE A 67 4.85 -6.68 7.39
C ILE A 67 6.08 -5.89 6.93
N ALA A 68 7.28 -6.23 7.43
CA ALA A 68 8.52 -5.58 7.03
C ALA A 68 8.85 -5.82 5.54
N TYR A 69 8.63 -7.04 5.04
CA TYR A 69 8.85 -7.40 3.63
C TYR A 69 7.88 -6.73 2.67
N CYS A 70 6.61 -6.57 3.08
CA CYS A 70 5.57 -6.00 2.24
C CYS A 70 5.62 -4.47 2.16
N ASN A 71 6.27 -3.79 3.11
CA ASN A 71 6.32 -2.33 3.15
C ASN A 71 7.04 -1.76 1.91
N GLY A 72 6.33 -0.92 1.14
CA GLY A 72 6.84 -0.31 -0.09
C GLY A 72 6.75 -1.20 -1.34
N LYS A 73 6.15 -2.40 -1.24
CA LYS A 73 5.92 -3.26 -2.41
C LYS A 73 4.61 -2.90 -3.12
N ALA A 74 4.63 -3.00 -4.45
CA ALA A 74 3.46 -2.75 -5.27
C ALA A 74 2.41 -3.85 -5.09
N VAL A 75 1.12 -3.47 -5.07
CA VAL A 75 0.00 -4.44 -4.97
C VAL A 75 -0.02 -5.40 -6.17
N SER A 76 0.43 -4.94 -7.34
CA SER A 76 0.48 -5.75 -8.57
C SER A 76 1.41 -6.96 -8.49
N GLU A 77 2.45 -6.93 -7.64
CA GLU A 77 3.37 -8.07 -7.45
C GLU A 77 2.67 -9.30 -6.84
N TRP A 78 1.53 -9.08 -6.16
CA TRP A 78 0.81 -10.11 -5.41
C TRP A 78 -0.37 -10.70 -6.19
N ARG A 79 -0.43 -10.55 -7.52
CA ARG A 79 -1.55 -11.04 -8.34
C ARG A 79 -1.68 -12.57 -8.34
N HIS A 80 -0.57 -13.29 -8.19
CA HIS A 80 -0.53 -14.76 -8.22
C HIS A 80 -0.11 -15.40 -6.88
N ALA A 81 0.19 -14.57 -5.88
CA ALA A 81 0.57 -15.00 -4.53
C ALA A 81 -0.52 -14.66 -3.53
N LEU A 82 -0.52 -15.33 -2.37
CA LEU A 82 -1.43 -14.99 -1.26
C LEU A 82 -1.25 -13.53 -0.86
N GLN A 83 -2.36 -12.83 -0.64
CA GLN A 83 -2.28 -11.43 -0.25
C GLN A 83 -1.64 -11.32 1.15
N PRO A 84 -0.83 -10.28 1.43
CA PRO A 84 -0.21 -10.10 2.74
C PRO A 84 -1.21 -10.10 3.90
N THR A 85 -2.40 -9.56 3.70
CA THR A 85 -3.51 -9.54 4.66
C THR A 85 -4.04 -10.94 5.00
N GLU A 86 -4.03 -11.86 4.03
CA GLU A 86 -4.42 -13.26 4.22
C GLU A 86 -3.37 -14.01 5.05
N ILE A 87 -2.08 -13.81 4.76
CA ILE A 87 -0.96 -14.38 5.55
C ILE A 87 -1.05 -13.93 7.02
N LEU A 88 -1.36 -12.66 7.25
CA LEU A 88 -1.56 -12.11 8.60
C LEU A 88 -2.80 -12.70 9.30
N ALA A 89 -3.85 -13.05 8.55
CA ALA A 89 -5.02 -13.72 9.10
C ALA A 89 -4.69 -15.14 9.57
N TYR A 90 -4.01 -15.94 8.74
CA TYR A 90 -3.66 -17.32 9.07
C TYR A 90 -2.72 -17.41 10.27
N THR A 91 -1.69 -16.56 10.30
CA THR A 91 -0.71 -16.52 11.40
C THR A 91 -1.34 -16.09 12.72
N SER A 92 -2.30 -15.15 12.68
CA SER A 92 -3.06 -14.74 13.87
C SER A 92 -3.99 -15.84 14.36
N ALA A 93 -4.71 -16.53 13.46
CA ALA A 93 -5.57 -17.65 13.81
C ALA A 93 -4.78 -18.80 14.44
N ALA A 94 -3.62 -19.16 13.86
CA ALA A 94 -2.72 -20.16 14.41
C ALA A 94 -2.22 -19.76 15.81
N ALA A 95 -1.77 -18.51 15.99
CA ALA A 95 -1.29 -18.02 17.29
C ALA A 95 -2.37 -18.06 18.38
N ASN A 96 -3.62 -17.73 18.04
CA ASN A 96 -4.77 -17.79 18.96
C ASN A 96 -5.08 -19.22 19.40
N TRP A 97 -5.07 -20.17 18.46
CA TRP A 97 -5.29 -21.58 18.77
C TRP A 97 -4.20 -22.14 19.70
N LEU A 98 -2.94 -21.84 19.40
CA LEU A 98 -1.80 -22.20 20.25
C LEU A 98 -1.94 -21.61 21.67
N MET A 99 -2.45 -20.39 21.80
CA MET A 99 -2.63 -19.76 23.11
C MET A 99 -3.70 -20.43 23.97
N GLY A 100 -4.75 -20.99 23.34
CA GLY A 100 -5.72 -21.84 24.05
C GLY A 100 -5.09 -23.09 24.66
N LEU A 101 -4.19 -23.75 23.93
CA LEU A 101 -3.44 -24.91 24.42
C LEU A 101 -2.48 -24.54 25.55
N VAL A 102 -1.76 -23.42 25.41
CA VAL A 102 -0.84 -22.91 26.45
C VAL A 102 -1.60 -22.61 27.75
N LEU A 103 -2.80 -22.03 27.65
CA LEU A 103 -3.64 -21.72 28.81
C LEU A 103 -4.16 -23.00 29.48
N ALA A 104 -4.59 -23.99 28.71
CA ALA A 104 -5.10 -25.26 29.24
C ALA A 104 -4.02 -26.02 30.03
N GLU A 105 -2.82 -26.17 29.46
CA GLU A 105 -1.67 -26.79 30.13
C GLU A 105 -1.22 -26.00 31.37
N GLY A 106 -1.10 -24.67 31.24
CA GLY A 106 -0.70 -23.81 32.35
C GLY A 106 -1.70 -23.84 33.51
N ALA A 107 -3.01 -23.87 33.22
CA ALA A 107 -4.06 -23.97 34.22
C ALA A 107 -4.02 -25.31 34.97
N ASN A 108 -3.77 -26.43 34.27
CA ASN A 108 -3.59 -27.74 34.89
C ASN A 108 -2.44 -27.74 35.89
N ILE A 109 -1.26 -27.26 35.48
CA ILE A 109 -0.07 -27.18 36.34
C ILE A 109 -0.36 -26.33 37.57
N PHE A 110 -0.89 -25.13 37.36
CA PHE A 110 -1.18 -24.20 38.46
C PHE A 110 -2.19 -24.77 39.46
N PHE A 111 -3.24 -25.41 38.97
CA PHE A 111 -4.26 -26.05 39.81
C PHE A 111 -3.64 -27.09 40.74
N TRP A 112 -2.87 -28.02 40.19
CA TRP A 112 -2.29 -29.11 40.96
C TRP A 112 -1.15 -28.63 41.88
N THR A 113 -0.32 -27.67 41.47
CA THR A 113 0.66 -27.03 42.37
C THR A 113 -0.03 -26.39 43.58
N LYS A 114 -1.20 -25.77 43.40
CA LYS A 114 -1.96 -25.17 44.50
C LYS A 114 -2.58 -26.19 45.44
N VAL A 115 -3.08 -27.29 44.88
CA VAL A 115 -3.61 -28.42 45.65
C VAL A 115 -2.52 -29.06 46.51
N VAL A 116 -1.35 -29.34 45.94
CA VAL A 116 -0.21 -29.99 46.64
C VAL A 116 0.31 -29.16 47.81
N ARG A 117 0.24 -27.82 47.74
CA ARG A 117 0.66 -26.94 48.85
C ARG A 117 -0.30 -26.92 50.05
N GLY A 118 -1.44 -27.62 49.99
CA GLY A 118 -2.26 -28.00 51.16
C GLY A 118 -2.96 -26.87 51.93
N ASN A 119 -3.14 -25.68 51.35
CA ASN A 119 -3.60 -24.50 52.11
C ASN A 119 -4.79 -23.76 51.44
N VAL A 120 -5.60 -24.45 50.62
CA VAL A 120 -6.62 -23.82 49.76
C VAL A 120 -8.04 -24.19 50.23
N PRO A 121 -8.94 -23.21 50.45
CA PRO A 121 -10.36 -23.46 50.67
C PRO A 121 -11.00 -24.18 49.48
N LEU A 122 -11.89 -25.15 49.73
CA LEU A 122 -12.54 -25.95 48.67
C LEU A 122 -13.25 -25.08 47.62
N ALA A 123 -13.81 -23.94 48.06
CA ALA A 123 -14.44 -22.96 47.18
C ALA A 123 -13.50 -22.40 46.11
N ASN A 124 -12.24 -22.14 46.48
CA ASN A 124 -11.24 -21.57 45.57
C ASN A 124 -10.86 -22.59 44.49
N LEU A 125 -10.95 -23.89 44.77
CA LEU A 125 -10.69 -24.95 43.80
C LEU A 125 -11.70 -24.89 42.64
N HIS A 126 -12.98 -24.73 42.96
CA HIS A 126 -14.02 -24.52 41.95
C HIS A 126 -13.79 -23.23 41.15
N TYR A 127 -13.43 -22.12 41.80
CA TYR A 127 -13.13 -20.88 41.07
C TYR A 127 -11.84 -20.97 40.23
N HIS A 128 -10.85 -21.78 40.62
CA HIS A 128 -9.67 -22.03 39.80
C HIS A 128 -10.01 -22.80 38.53
N TRP A 129 -10.86 -23.83 38.63
CA TRP A 129 -11.36 -24.57 37.48
C TRP A 129 -12.27 -23.72 36.60
N GLU A 130 -13.26 -23.04 37.20
CA GLU A 130 -14.21 -22.17 36.49
C GLU A 130 -13.48 -21.04 35.75
N ALA A 131 -12.43 -20.47 36.35
CA ALA A 131 -11.59 -19.45 35.73
C ALA A 131 -10.68 -19.98 34.60
N ALA A 132 -10.35 -21.27 34.59
CA ALA A 132 -9.54 -21.89 33.54
C ALA A 132 -10.40 -22.26 32.31
N THR A 133 -11.67 -22.61 32.52
CA THR A 133 -12.56 -23.11 31.46
C THR A 133 -13.15 -22.02 30.56
N GLY A 134 -13.14 -20.74 30.97
CA GLY A 134 -13.67 -19.68 30.12
C GLY A 134 -13.57 -18.27 30.70
N GLY A 135 -13.68 -17.27 29.81
CA GLY A 135 -13.55 -15.85 30.15
C GLY A 135 -14.59 -15.33 31.16
N TRP A 136 -15.82 -15.85 31.10
CA TRP A 136 -16.87 -15.47 32.07
C TRP A 136 -16.57 -15.98 33.49
N GLY A 137 -16.04 -17.20 33.59
CA GLY A 137 -15.58 -17.75 34.87
C GLY A 137 -14.41 -16.96 35.44
N ALA A 138 -13.46 -16.58 34.58
CA ALA A 138 -12.32 -15.75 34.95
C ALA A 138 -12.73 -14.36 35.47
N PHE A 139 -13.70 -13.71 34.80
CA PHE A 139 -14.26 -12.43 35.23
C PHE A 139 -14.93 -12.53 36.61
N LYS A 140 -15.78 -13.55 36.82
CA LYS A 140 -16.43 -13.80 38.12
C LYS A 140 -15.40 -14.07 39.23
N ALA A 141 -14.34 -14.82 38.93
CA ALA A 141 -13.26 -15.11 39.87
C ALA A 141 -12.51 -13.81 40.29
N LEU A 142 -12.21 -12.93 39.34
CA LEU A 142 -11.56 -11.64 39.59
C LEU A 142 -12.40 -10.70 40.48
N ILE A 143 -13.69 -10.53 40.17
CA ILE A 143 -14.60 -9.69 40.98
C ILE A 143 -14.68 -10.22 42.41
N ARG A 144 -14.76 -11.54 42.58
CA ARG A 144 -14.84 -12.18 43.89
C ARG A 144 -13.50 -12.23 44.62
N ARG A 145 -12.41 -11.73 44.02
CA ARG A 145 -11.02 -11.80 44.53
C ARG A 145 -10.58 -13.22 44.92
N ARG A 146 -11.22 -14.25 44.34
CA ARG A 146 -10.91 -15.67 44.54
C ARG A 146 -10.25 -16.16 43.24
N ALA A 147 -9.12 -16.85 43.31
CA ALA A 147 -8.37 -17.33 42.14
C ALA A 147 -7.80 -16.25 41.18
N PHE A 148 -7.37 -15.10 41.72
CA PHE A 148 -6.89 -13.93 40.95
C PHE A 148 -5.90 -14.25 39.82
N ARG A 149 -4.87 -15.08 40.06
CA ARG A 149 -3.80 -15.34 39.07
C ARG A 149 -4.31 -16.05 37.80
N VAL A 150 -5.15 -17.08 37.97
CA VAL A 150 -5.73 -17.84 36.86
C VAL A 150 -6.76 -16.97 36.13
N GLY A 151 -7.63 -16.29 36.87
CA GLY A 151 -8.61 -15.37 36.29
C GLY A 151 -7.96 -14.25 35.48
N PHE A 152 -6.88 -13.66 35.97
CA PHE A 152 -6.13 -12.63 35.25
C PHE A 152 -5.50 -13.19 33.96
N ALA A 153 -4.81 -14.33 34.03
CA ALA A 153 -4.17 -14.93 32.86
C ALA A 153 -5.20 -15.31 31.78
N THR A 154 -6.31 -15.95 32.16
CA THR A 154 -7.40 -16.30 31.22
C THR A 154 -8.02 -15.05 30.59
N LEU A 155 -8.26 -13.99 31.37
CA LEU A 155 -8.84 -12.76 30.83
C LEU A 155 -7.90 -12.06 29.84
N VAL A 156 -6.60 -11.97 30.17
CA VAL A 156 -5.60 -11.38 29.26
C VAL A 156 -5.47 -12.21 27.99
N VAL A 157 -5.42 -13.54 28.08
CA VAL A 157 -5.39 -14.43 26.90
C VAL A 157 -6.65 -14.28 26.04
N ALA A 158 -7.83 -14.15 26.65
CA ALA A 158 -9.08 -13.94 25.92
C ALA A 158 -9.10 -12.59 25.19
N VAL A 159 -8.74 -11.50 25.87
CA VAL A 159 -8.68 -10.16 25.28
C VAL A 159 -7.63 -10.08 24.18
N THR A 160 -6.44 -10.61 24.41
CA THR A 160 -5.34 -10.58 23.43
C THR A 160 -5.66 -11.43 22.20
N SER A 161 -6.30 -12.60 22.37
CA SER A 161 -6.75 -13.44 21.25
C SER A 161 -7.79 -12.73 20.38
N LEU A 162 -8.72 -11.98 20.98
CA LEU A 162 -9.74 -11.22 20.25
C LEU A 162 -9.15 -10.05 19.46
N LEU A 163 -8.23 -9.29 20.07
CA LEU A 163 -7.68 -8.08 19.46
C LEU A 163 -6.60 -8.37 18.40
N ARG A 164 -5.88 -9.48 18.52
CA ARG A 164 -4.71 -9.79 17.69
C ARG A 164 -5.01 -9.81 16.20
N GLY A 165 -6.06 -10.51 15.77
CA GLY A 165 -6.41 -10.65 14.35
C GLY A 165 -6.68 -9.31 13.67
N PRO A 166 -7.67 -8.53 14.15
CA PRO A 166 -7.97 -7.21 13.59
C PRO A 166 -6.79 -6.24 13.66
N MET A 167 -6.00 -6.28 14.73
CA MET A 167 -4.83 -5.39 14.87
C MET A 167 -3.75 -5.71 13.85
N MET A 168 -3.39 -6.99 13.67
CA MET A 168 -2.35 -7.38 12.71
C MET A 168 -2.77 -7.10 11.26
N GLN A 169 -4.04 -7.34 10.91
CA GLN A 169 -4.54 -7.06 9.56
C GLN A 169 -4.55 -5.55 9.24
N ARG A 170 -4.82 -4.69 10.22
CA ARG A 170 -4.89 -3.23 10.03
C ARG A 170 -3.54 -2.51 10.04
N VAL A 171 -2.43 -3.22 10.28
CA VAL A 171 -1.08 -2.63 10.19
C VAL A 171 -0.75 -2.24 8.75
N LEU A 172 -1.17 -3.06 7.79
CA LEU A 172 -0.98 -2.78 6.37
C LEU A 172 -2.14 -1.94 5.84
N SER A 173 -1.80 -0.82 5.23
CA SER A 173 -2.73 0.04 4.51
C SER A 173 -2.30 0.15 3.06
N VAL A 174 -3.27 0.36 2.18
CA VAL A 174 -3.03 0.56 0.76
C VAL A 174 -2.93 2.06 0.51
N ARG A 175 -1.79 2.54 -0.02
CA ARG A 175 -1.61 3.95 -0.39
C ARG A 175 -1.30 4.10 -1.87
N THR A 176 -1.79 5.17 -2.47
CA THR A 176 -1.44 5.58 -3.83
C THR A 176 -0.23 6.50 -3.77
N VAL A 177 0.84 6.15 -4.47
CA VAL A 177 2.02 7.00 -4.64
C VAL A 177 2.12 7.43 -6.10
N GLN A 178 2.33 8.73 -6.30
CA GLN A 178 2.57 9.33 -7.60
C GLN A 178 4.08 9.28 -7.88
N LEU A 179 4.49 8.46 -8.83
CA LEU A 179 5.88 8.41 -9.29
C LEU A 179 5.98 9.20 -10.60
N GLY A 180 6.40 10.46 -10.51
CA GLY A 180 6.87 11.22 -11.67
C GLY A 180 8.25 10.71 -12.05
N ARG A 181 8.37 10.01 -13.18
CA ARG A 181 9.67 9.56 -13.69
C ARG A 181 10.24 10.67 -14.56
N ALA A 182 11.17 11.43 -14.00
CA ALA A 182 12.07 12.28 -14.76
C ALA A 182 13.23 11.41 -15.29
N GLY A 183 13.68 11.70 -16.51
CA GLY A 183 14.81 11.03 -17.13
C GLY A 183 15.41 11.86 -18.24
N ILE A 184 16.48 11.34 -18.83
CA ILE A 184 17.20 11.99 -19.93
C ILE A 184 16.86 11.25 -21.23
N LEU A 185 16.60 12.01 -22.30
CA LEU A 185 16.32 11.50 -23.63
C LEU A 185 17.16 12.26 -24.65
N GLU A 186 17.76 11.54 -25.59
CA GLU A 186 18.44 12.14 -26.74
C GLU A 186 17.46 12.23 -27.90
N LEU A 187 17.19 13.45 -28.35
CA LEU A 187 16.26 13.74 -29.45
C LEU A 187 17.04 14.24 -30.66
N GLY A 188 16.71 13.73 -31.85
CA GLY A 188 17.20 14.21 -33.14
C GLY A 188 16.59 15.56 -33.52
N VAL A 189 16.86 16.59 -32.73
CA VAL A 189 16.46 17.98 -32.94
C VAL A 189 17.70 18.86 -32.79
N LEU A 190 17.90 19.79 -33.72
CA LEU A 190 19.07 20.66 -33.67
C LEU A 190 18.84 21.81 -32.66
N PRO A 191 19.75 22.02 -31.68
CA PRO A 191 19.64 23.14 -30.77
C PRO A 191 19.89 24.47 -31.48
N THR A 192 19.28 25.53 -30.95
CA THR A 192 19.27 26.91 -31.50
C THR A 192 20.63 27.53 -31.72
N THR A 193 21.61 27.17 -30.89
CA THR A 193 23.00 27.65 -30.98
C THR A 193 23.70 27.20 -32.26
N GLN A 194 23.05 26.38 -33.08
CA GLN A 194 23.62 25.80 -34.29
C GLN A 194 22.84 26.21 -35.56
N VAL A 195 21.51 26.35 -35.52
CA VAL A 195 20.75 26.62 -36.77
C VAL A 195 20.89 28.06 -37.27
N TRP A 196 20.93 29.06 -36.39
CA TRP A 196 21.02 30.46 -36.80
C TRP A 196 22.45 30.85 -37.22
N ASP A 197 23.44 30.32 -36.52
CA ASP A 197 24.84 30.78 -36.56
C ASP A 197 25.74 29.95 -37.49
N LEU A 198 25.35 28.72 -37.85
CA LEU A 198 26.17 27.90 -38.74
C LEU A 198 26.05 28.39 -40.18
N GLU A 199 27.19 28.68 -40.81
CA GLU A 199 27.27 28.73 -42.27
C GLU A 199 26.64 27.44 -42.83
N PRO A 200 25.82 27.53 -43.89
CA PRO A 200 25.36 26.31 -44.56
C PRO A 200 26.60 25.48 -44.89
N LEU A 201 26.56 24.16 -44.66
CA LEU A 201 27.58 23.26 -45.19
C LEU A 201 27.73 23.61 -46.69
N ASP A 202 28.96 23.59 -47.23
CA ASP A 202 29.16 23.75 -48.67
C ASP A 202 28.20 22.75 -49.38
N ASP A 203 27.32 23.26 -50.24
CA ASP A 203 26.25 22.53 -50.96
C ASP A 203 24.94 22.21 -50.19
N TYR A 204 24.72 22.73 -48.97
CA TYR A 204 23.45 22.53 -48.24
C TYR A 204 22.36 23.53 -48.67
N ASP A 205 21.50 23.08 -49.58
CA ASP A 205 20.36 23.85 -50.06
C ASP A 205 19.19 23.83 -49.07
N TRP A 206 19.06 24.90 -48.26
CA TRP A 206 17.97 25.09 -47.29
C TRP A 206 16.58 25.13 -47.94
N LYS A 207 16.49 25.33 -49.25
CA LYS A 207 15.25 25.35 -50.01
C LYS A 207 14.51 24.02 -49.93
N HIS A 208 15.20 22.89 -50.09
CA HIS A 208 14.60 21.56 -50.07
C HIS A 208 13.91 21.23 -48.73
N PRO A 209 14.61 21.23 -47.57
CA PRO A 209 14.00 20.93 -46.28
C PRO A 209 12.89 21.92 -45.91
N PHE A 210 13.03 23.18 -46.34
CA PHE A 210 11.98 24.18 -46.15
C PHE A 210 10.70 23.89 -46.94
N TRP A 211 10.80 23.55 -48.23
CA TRP A 211 9.61 23.20 -49.01
C TRP A 211 8.99 21.87 -48.57
N ASP A 212 9.80 20.91 -48.11
CA ASP A 212 9.28 19.67 -47.54
C ASP A 212 8.53 19.94 -46.23
N ALA A 213 9.06 20.78 -45.34
CA ALA A 213 8.35 21.22 -44.14
C ALA A 213 7.00 21.91 -44.46
N ILE A 214 6.96 22.77 -45.49
CA ILE A 214 5.72 23.39 -45.97
C ILE A 214 4.74 22.34 -46.52
N ARG A 215 5.22 21.36 -47.30
CA ARG A 215 4.39 20.31 -47.87
C ARG A 215 3.79 19.45 -46.78
N GLU A 216 4.59 19.05 -45.80
CA GLU A 216 4.15 18.26 -44.65
C GLU A 216 3.16 19.01 -43.76
N TYR A 217 3.38 20.31 -43.53
CA TYR A 217 2.44 21.18 -42.82
C TYR A 217 1.08 21.21 -43.53
N ARG A 218 1.06 21.41 -44.85
CA ARG A 218 -0.17 21.37 -45.66
C ARG A 218 -0.85 20.01 -45.63
N ALA A 219 -0.07 18.93 -45.63
CA ALA A 219 -0.57 17.56 -45.52
C ALA A 219 -1.00 17.17 -44.10
N LYS A 220 -0.77 18.03 -43.09
CA LYS A 220 -0.97 17.74 -41.66
C LYS A 220 -0.28 16.44 -41.24
N ALA A 221 0.90 16.19 -41.80
CA ALA A 221 1.68 15.00 -41.49
C ALA A 221 2.17 15.03 -40.01
N PRO A 222 2.22 13.91 -39.29
CA PRO A 222 2.78 13.87 -37.93
C PRO A 222 4.26 14.28 -37.94
N ILE A 223 4.70 14.99 -36.91
CA ILE A 223 6.12 15.35 -36.72
C ILE A 223 6.80 14.18 -36.01
N SER A 224 7.63 13.42 -36.73
CA SER A 224 8.37 12.29 -36.17
C SER A 224 9.77 12.74 -35.73
N ILE A 225 10.10 12.57 -34.45
CA ILE A 225 11.42 12.94 -33.91
C ILE A 225 12.24 11.67 -33.66
N PRO A 226 13.39 11.49 -34.35
CA PRO A 226 14.30 10.39 -34.07
C PRO A 226 14.74 10.38 -32.60
N GLY A 227 14.80 9.20 -31.98
CA GLY A 227 15.13 9.05 -30.56
C GLY A 227 13.94 9.15 -29.60
N ALA A 228 12.78 9.66 -30.04
CA ALA A 228 11.57 9.74 -29.21
C ALA A 228 10.76 8.42 -29.11
N GLU A 229 11.15 7.35 -29.81
CA GLU A 229 10.42 6.07 -29.89
C GLU A 229 10.21 5.39 -28.53
N SER A 230 11.16 5.57 -27.60
CA SER A 230 11.11 4.95 -26.26
C SER A 230 10.16 5.68 -25.28
N CYS A 231 9.56 6.79 -25.72
CA CYS A 231 8.73 7.67 -24.90
C CYS A 231 7.27 7.67 -25.36
N ASN A 232 6.40 7.07 -24.55
CA ASN A 232 4.95 7.14 -24.71
C ASN A 232 4.36 8.12 -23.70
N ASN A 233 3.69 9.15 -24.20
CA ASN A 233 3.06 10.21 -23.41
C ASN A 233 4.05 10.95 -22.50
N CYS A 234 5.16 11.46 -23.05
CA CYS A 234 6.18 12.18 -22.30
C CYS A 234 6.15 13.67 -22.62
N THR A 235 6.26 14.54 -21.62
CA THR A 235 6.42 15.98 -21.82
C THR A 235 7.89 16.34 -21.77
N VAL A 236 8.38 17.03 -22.80
CA VAL A 236 9.77 17.51 -22.92
C VAL A 236 9.75 19.00 -23.22
N ALA A 237 10.75 19.71 -22.69
CA ALA A 237 11.06 21.07 -23.11
C ALA A 237 12.23 21.01 -24.09
N VAL A 238 11.97 21.33 -25.36
CA VAL A 238 13.00 21.31 -26.42
C VAL A 238 13.35 22.74 -26.78
N GLU A 239 14.64 23.05 -26.76
CA GLU A 239 15.15 24.37 -27.16
C GLU A 239 15.57 24.33 -28.64
N LEU A 240 14.80 24.99 -29.50
CA LEU A 240 14.98 24.97 -30.96
C LEU A 240 14.67 26.35 -31.58
N LEU A 241 15.02 26.51 -32.86
CA LEU A 241 14.94 27.80 -33.56
C LEU A 241 13.55 28.41 -33.44
N GLY A 242 13.43 29.72 -33.29
CA GLY A 242 12.14 30.35 -33.16
C GLY A 242 12.20 31.84 -33.42
N PHE A 243 11.09 32.50 -33.13
CA PHE A 243 10.96 33.94 -33.23
C PHE A 243 10.45 34.52 -31.92
N GLU A 244 11.03 35.64 -31.52
CA GLU A 244 10.40 36.55 -30.57
C GLU A 244 9.44 37.44 -31.34
N TYR A 245 8.17 37.39 -30.94
CA TYR A 245 7.09 38.14 -31.57
C TYR A 245 6.88 39.46 -30.81
N VAL A 246 7.08 40.59 -31.50
CA VAL A 246 6.84 41.92 -30.94
C VAL A 246 5.78 42.63 -31.77
N GLU A 247 4.68 43.06 -31.13
CA GLU A 247 3.70 43.93 -31.79
C GLU A 247 4.32 45.30 -32.02
N ALA A 248 4.52 45.67 -33.28
CA ALA A 248 5.22 46.89 -33.67
C ALA A 248 4.28 48.08 -33.72
N THR A 249 3.21 47.95 -34.51
CA THR A 249 2.21 48.99 -34.69
C THR A 249 0.81 48.39 -34.78
N SER A 250 -0.16 49.12 -34.22
CA SER A 250 -1.57 48.77 -34.24
C SER A 250 -2.33 50.03 -34.60
N ASN A 251 -2.62 50.18 -35.89
CA ASN A 251 -3.25 51.37 -36.43
C ASN A 251 -4.69 51.06 -36.81
N THR A 252 -5.63 51.84 -36.26
CA THR A 252 -7.05 51.73 -36.60
C THR A 252 -7.49 53.02 -37.29
N LEU A 253 -7.98 52.89 -38.52
CA LEU A 253 -8.50 53.99 -39.31
C LEU A 253 -9.99 53.80 -39.54
N ALA A 254 -10.78 54.82 -39.21
CA ALA A 254 -12.20 54.85 -39.49
C ALA A 254 -12.44 55.14 -40.97
N PHE A 255 -13.10 54.23 -41.68
CA PHE A 255 -13.46 54.37 -43.08
C PHE A 255 -14.98 54.39 -43.27
N ASP A 256 -15.47 55.37 -44.03
CA ASP A 256 -16.85 55.43 -44.48
C ASP A 256 -16.94 55.14 -45.99
N PHE A 257 -17.35 53.93 -46.33
CA PHE A 257 -17.54 53.45 -47.71
C PHE A 257 -18.84 53.98 -48.36
N SER A 258 -19.72 54.63 -47.59
CA SER A 258 -20.94 55.23 -48.11
C SER A 258 -20.76 56.68 -48.56
N GLN A 259 -19.75 57.37 -48.03
CA GLN A 259 -19.49 58.76 -48.37
C GLN A 259 -18.99 58.91 -49.80
N ARG A 260 -19.79 59.64 -50.59
CA ARG A 260 -19.43 60.05 -51.95
C ARG A 260 -18.27 61.05 -51.87
N PRO A 261 -17.14 60.82 -52.56
CA PRO A 261 -16.10 61.83 -52.66
C PRO A 261 -16.59 63.02 -53.52
N MET A 262 -15.97 64.19 -53.37
CA MET A 262 -16.45 65.45 -53.98
C MET A 262 -16.59 65.45 -55.52
N LYS A 263 -16.08 64.43 -56.24
CA LYS A 263 -16.15 64.32 -57.70
C LYS A 263 -17.35 63.46 -58.14
N SER A 264 -18.07 63.89 -59.19
CA SER A 264 -19.30 63.24 -59.68
C SER A 264 -19.09 61.81 -60.16
N ASN A 265 -18.00 61.55 -60.87
CA ASN A 265 -17.56 60.22 -61.30
C ASN A 265 -16.27 59.87 -60.57
N SER A 266 -16.30 58.86 -59.70
CA SER A 266 -15.15 58.47 -58.90
C SER A 266 -15.18 56.97 -58.60
N ARG A 267 -13.99 56.41 -58.36
CA ARG A 267 -13.78 55.03 -57.95
C ARG A 267 -12.84 55.03 -56.76
N ARG A 268 -13.13 54.19 -55.77
CA ARG A 268 -12.29 53.92 -54.61
C ARG A 268 -12.09 52.42 -54.50
N ASP A 269 -10.83 52.00 -54.44
CA ASP A 269 -10.43 50.62 -54.19
C ASP A 269 -9.75 50.61 -52.82
N GLU A 270 -10.26 49.82 -51.88
CA GLU A 270 -9.71 49.73 -50.53
C GLU A 270 -9.55 48.28 -50.11
N ASP A 271 -8.36 47.93 -49.63
CA ASP A 271 -8.10 46.60 -49.07
C ASP A 271 -8.78 46.47 -47.70
N ILE A 272 -9.82 45.65 -47.64
CA ILE A 272 -10.57 45.38 -46.40
C ILE A 272 -10.03 44.15 -45.66
N PHE A 273 -9.24 43.32 -46.34
CA PHE A 273 -8.46 42.25 -45.74
C PHE A 273 -7.16 42.09 -46.52
N ARG A 274 -6.01 42.03 -45.86
CA ARG A 274 -4.72 41.80 -46.51
C ARG A 274 -3.77 41.15 -45.52
N ILE A 275 -3.11 40.10 -45.96
CA ILE A 275 -1.98 39.49 -45.25
C ILE A 275 -0.76 39.64 -46.15
N SER A 276 0.29 40.26 -45.63
CA SER A 276 1.56 40.41 -46.34
C SER A 276 2.73 40.27 -45.39
N SER A 277 3.87 39.81 -45.91
CA SER A 277 5.13 39.80 -45.18
C SER A 277 6.20 40.58 -45.90
N ASP A 278 7.14 41.09 -45.11
CA ASP A 278 8.40 41.64 -45.60
C ASP A 278 9.55 41.08 -44.76
N ALA A 279 10.77 41.14 -45.25
CA ALA A 279 11.96 40.76 -44.47
C ALA A 279 13.06 41.79 -44.60
N ASN A 280 13.66 42.07 -43.44
CA ASN A 280 14.89 42.79 -43.29
C ASN A 280 16.00 41.80 -42.88
N PRO A 281 17.29 42.13 -43.04
CA PRO A 281 18.41 41.45 -42.38
C PRO A 281 18.17 41.02 -40.92
N HIS A 282 17.41 41.79 -40.12
CA HIS A 282 17.28 41.55 -38.68
C HIS A 282 15.97 40.88 -38.24
N TYR A 283 14.89 41.00 -39.01
CA TYR A 283 13.57 40.49 -38.63
C TYR A 283 12.66 40.31 -39.83
N VAL A 284 11.63 39.47 -39.67
CA VAL A 284 10.52 39.33 -40.61
C VAL A 284 9.35 40.15 -40.09
N THR A 285 8.72 40.94 -40.96
CA THR A 285 7.50 41.69 -40.64
C THR A 285 6.31 40.91 -41.16
N VAL A 286 5.30 40.69 -40.32
CA VAL A 286 4.00 40.16 -40.73
C VAL A 286 2.96 41.25 -40.50
N SER A 287 2.30 41.67 -41.58
CA SER A 287 1.26 42.70 -41.55
C SER A 287 -0.10 42.09 -41.89
N VAL A 288 -1.06 42.35 -41.02
CA VAL A 288 -2.45 41.91 -41.16
C VAL A 288 -3.34 43.14 -41.11
N LYS A 289 -3.94 43.48 -42.25
CA LYS A 289 -4.96 44.52 -42.38
C LYS A 289 -6.33 43.86 -42.44
N ARG A 290 -7.27 44.31 -41.62
CA ARG A 290 -8.63 43.75 -41.60
C ARG A 290 -9.71 44.76 -41.22
N LYS A 291 -10.90 44.58 -41.80
CA LYS A 291 -12.13 45.28 -41.43
C LYS A 291 -12.77 44.63 -40.20
N VAL A 292 -12.98 45.42 -39.14
CA VAL A 292 -13.48 44.94 -37.84
C VAL A 292 -15.01 44.95 -37.76
N ASN A 293 -15.65 45.96 -38.35
CA ASN A 293 -17.10 46.17 -38.28
C ASN A 293 -17.81 45.77 -39.59
N LYS A 294 -19.09 45.40 -39.50
CA LYS A 294 -19.88 44.92 -40.67
C LYS A 294 -20.40 46.04 -41.56
N GLY A 295 -20.54 47.26 -41.02
CA GLY A 295 -21.15 48.40 -41.70
C GLY A 295 -20.33 48.96 -42.88
N CYS A 296 -20.91 49.93 -43.58
CA CYS A 296 -20.16 50.77 -44.52
C CYS A 296 -19.32 51.83 -43.80
N GLN A 297 -19.72 52.23 -42.59
CA GLN A 297 -18.85 52.89 -41.62
C GLN A 297 -18.19 51.80 -40.81
N ALA A 298 -16.90 51.57 -41.05
CA ALA A 298 -16.15 50.51 -40.41
C ALA A 298 -14.72 50.93 -40.16
N ASP A 299 -14.19 50.42 -39.05
CA ASP A 299 -12.79 50.60 -38.72
C ASP A 299 -11.97 49.51 -39.40
N ILE A 300 -10.93 49.93 -40.11
CA ILE A 300 -9.91 49.05 -40.66
C ILE A 300 -8.72 49.10 -39.73
N THR A 301 -8.36 47.95 -39.17
CA THR A 301 -7.20 47.82 -38.29
C THR A 301 -6.08 47.12 -39.04
N THR A 302 -4.90 47.73 -39.02
CA THR A 302 -3.65 47.13 -39.48
C THR A 302 -2.78 46.83 -38.27
N LYS A 303 -2.42 45.57 -38.11
CA LYS A 303 -1.47 45.13 -37.09
C LYS A 303 -0.20 44.62 -37.75
N GLU A 304 0.93 45.07 -37.24
CA GLU A 304 2.25 44.64 -37.69
C GLU A 304 3.02 43.97 -36.55
N TYR A 305 3.57 42.80 -36.84
CA TYR A 305 4.41 42.04 -35.91
C TYR A 305 5.82 41.93 -36.47
N PHE A 306 6.81 42.25 -35.64
CA PHE A 306 8.21 41.98 -35.92
C PHE A 306 8.60 40.65 -35.30
N LEU A 307 9.12 39.76 -36.14
CA LEU A 307 9.59 38.43 -35.79
C LEU A 307 11.12 38.47 -35.77
N TYR A 308 11.68 38.63 -34.57
CA TYR A 308 13.13 38.60 -34.37
C TYR A 308 13.60 37.15 -34.21
N PRO A 309 14.67 36.71 -34.90
CA PRO A 309 15.27 35.40 -34.68
C PRO A 309 15.59 35.21 -33.19
N ALA A 310 15.18 34.09 -32.63
CA ALA A 310 15.38 33.79 -31.22
C ALA A 310 15.61 32.29 -30.98
N SER A 311 16.16 31.99 -29.79
CA SER A 311 16.08 30.67 -29.20
C SER A 311 14.81 30.55 -28.38
N VAL A 312 14.00 29.53 -28.64
CA VAL A 312 12.71 29.33 -27.97
C VAL A 312 12.64 27.91 -27.41
N LYS A 313 12.18 27.79 -26.16
CA LYS A 313 11.87 26.52 -25.51
C LYS A 313 10.39 26.19 -25.72
N TYR A 314 10.16 25.15 -26.51
CA TYR A 314 8.82 24.63 -26.79
C TYR A 314 8.52 23.44 -25.90
N GLN A 315 7.32 23.44 -25.33
CA GLN A 315 6.80 22.30 -24.58
C GLN A 315 6.15 21.32 -25.57
N VAL A 316 6.72 20.13 -25.70
CA VAL A 316 6.31 19.12 -26.66
C VAL A 316 5.91 17.84 -25.92
N LEU A 317 4.78 17.28 -26.33
CA LEU A 317 4.31 15.96 -25.95
C LEU A 317 4.76 14.94 -26.99
N LEU A 318 5.52 13.94 -26.53
CA LEU A 318 6.01 12.81 -27.31
C LEU A 318 5.14 11.58 -27.08
N ASN A 319 4.68 10.97 -28.16
CA ASN A 319 3.91 9.74 -28.14
C ASN A 319 4.40 8.76 -29.21
N GLY A 320 5.26 7.83 -28.81
CA GLY A 320 5.75 6.76 -29.69
C GLY A 320 6.48 7.29 -30.92
N GLY A 321 7.35 8.29 -30.73
CA GLY A 321 8.10 8.95 -31.82
C GLY A 321 7.42 10.22 -32.36
N ASN A 322 6.09 10.36 -32.23
CA ASN A 322 5.38 11.53 -32.72
C ASN A 322 5.39 12.68 -31.71
N ALA A 323 5.68 13.87 -32.19
CA ALA A 323 5.71 15.11 -31.42
C ALA A 323 4.47 15.97 -31.70
N THR A 324 3.90 16.50 -30.63
CA THR A 324 2.81 17.48 -30.66
C THR A 324 3.09 18.56 -29.63
N PHE A 325 2.70 19.80 -29.87
CA PHE A 325 2.90 20.83 -28.87
C PHE A 325 1.90 20.68 -27.72
N LEU A 326 2.34 20.99 -26.49
CA LEU A 326 1.50 20.89 -25.30
C LEU A 326 0.44 22.01 -25.24
N SER A 327 0.81 23.23 -25.63
CA SER A 327 -0.11 24.35 -25.80
C SER A 327 -0.45 24.56 -27.27
N ASN A 328 -1.64 25.05 -27.57
CA ASN A 328 -2.03 25.48 -28.93
C ASN A 328 -1.75 26.96 -29.21
N SER A 329 -1.22 27.71 -28.23
CA SER A 329 -0.90 29.13 -28.40
C SER A 329 0.61 29.35 -28.41
N TRP A 330 1.06 30.19 -29.33
CA TRP A 330 2.44 30.69 -29.41
C TRP A 330 2.83 31.57 -28.19
N LYS A 331 1.85 32.07 -27.43
CA LYS A 331 2.07 32.95 -26.27
C LYS A 331 2.63 32.23 -25.05
N ASP A 332 2.49 30.90 -25.01
CA ASP A 332 2.99 30.07 -23.91
C ASP A 332 4.46 29.63 -24.12
N ASP A 333 5.06 29.99 -25.25
CA ASP A 333 6.43 29.61 -25.57
C ASP A 333 7.43 30.47 -24.78
N TYR A 334 8.48 29.82 -24.26
CA TYR A 334 9.49 30.51 -23.46
C TYR A 334 10.66 30.97 -24.33
N ILE A 335 10.83 32.28 -24.49
CA ILE A 335 11.96 32.86 -25.23
C ILE A 335 13.21 32.81 -24.35
N VAL A 336 14.22 32.07 -24.79
CA VAL A 336 15.51 31.95 -24.09
C VAL A 336 16.38 33.17 -24.33
N GLY A 337 16.40 33.66 -25.57
CA GLY A 337 17.15 34.85 -25.93
C GLY A 337 17.09 35.15 -27.43
N ARG A 338 17.11 36.44 -27.76
CA ARG A 338 17.19 36.92 -29.14
C ARG A 338 18.56 36.56 -29.74
N ARG A 339 18.57 36.24 -31.03
CA ARG A 339 19.78 35.97 -31.82
C ARG A 339 19.96 37.09 -32.83
N GLU A 340 21.12 37.72 -32.79
CA GLU A 340 21.53 38.68 -33.81
C GLU A 340 22.30 37.94 -34.89
N LEU A 341 21.81 38.00 -36.12
CA LEU A 341 22.46 37.37 -37.27
C LEU A 341 23.45 38.37 -37.86
N GLU A 342 24.75 38.09 -37.76
CA GLU A 342 25.80 38.89 -38.39
C GLU A 342 25.91 38.50 -39.88
N PHE A 343 25.16 39.19 -40.76
CA PHE A 343 25.26 38.94 -42.19
C PHE A 343 26.37 39.79 -42.83
N SER A 344 27.38 39.11 -43.39
CA SER A 344 28.40 39.70 -44.24
C SER A 344 27.86 39.91 -45.66
N SER A 345 27.72 41.18 -46.05
CA SER A 345 27.44 41.72 -47.40
C SER A 345 25.99 42.07 -47.77
N ASN A 346 25.86 43.31 -48.26
CA ASN A 346 24.64 44.06 -48.55
C ASN A 346 23.79 43.58 -49.75
N TYR A 347 24.15 42.47 -50.42
CA TYR A 347 23.43 42.05 -51.63
C TYR A 347 23.50 40.52 -51.82
N THR A 348 22.74 39.75 -51.05
CA THR A 348 22.23 38.47 -51.57
C THR A 348 20.90 38.10 -50.92
N MET A 349 19.97 37.66 -51.75
CA MET A 349 18.68 37.06 -51.39
C MET A 349 18.82 35.69 -50.67
N ASN A 350 19.97 35.42 -50.03
CA ASN A 350 20.34 34.18 -49.34
C ASN A 350 20.12 34.25 -47.82
N ASN A 351 19.30 35.19 -47.33
CA ASN A 351 18.98 35.29 -45.92
C ASN A 351 18.00 34.16 -45.53
N ARG A 352 18.33 33.33 -44.53
CA ARG A 352 17.41 32.30 -43.99
C ARG A 352 16.05 32.91 -43.60
N LEU A 353 16.02 34.18 -43.20
CA LEU A 353 14.80 34.93 -42.94
C LEU A 353 13.91 35.15 -44.17
N ASN A 354 14.50 35.22 -45.37
CA ASN A 354 13.73 35.35 -46.60
C ASN A 354 12.90 34.11 -46.89
N TYR A 355 13.36 32.90 -46.53
CA TYR A 355 12.53 31.70 -46.63
C TYR A 355 11.30 31.81 -45.72
N PHE A 356 11.50 32.25 -44.49
CA PHE A 356 10.42 32.54 -43.54
C PHE A 356 9.48 33.68 -43.99
N ARG A 357 9.93 34.63 -44.81
CA ARG A 357 9.05 35.60 -45.49
C ARG A 357 8.24 34.95 -46.60
N VAL A 358 8.91 34.20 -47.48
CA VAL A 358 8.30 33.45 -48.60
C VAL A 358 7.25 32.46 -48.09
N MET A 359 7.43 31.92 -46.88
CA MET A 359 6.45 31.12 -46.18
C MET A 359 5.08 31.81 -46.13
N VAL A 360 5.03 33.03 -45.61
CA VAL A 360 3.79 33.81 -45.49
C VAL A 360 3.24 34.13 -46.87
N ASP A 361 4.10 34.52 -47.82
CA ASP A 361 3.68 34.75 -49.20
C ASP A 361 3.02 33.54 -49.87
N LYS A 362 3.42 32.32 -49.52
CA LYS A 362 2.88 31.09 -50.14
C LYS A 362 1.77 30.44 -49.36
N LEU A 363 1.74 30.60 -48.04
CA LEU A 363 0.75 29.96 -47.18
C LEU A 363 -0.40 30.87 -46.78
N TRP A 364 -0.15 32.18 -46.70
CA TRP A 364 -1.02 33.12 -46.01
C TRP A 364 -1.34 34.38 -46.81
N ALA A 365 -0.49 34.77 -47.77
CA ALA A 365 -0.72 36.01 -48.52
C ALA A 365 -2.02 35.93 -49.31
N THR A 366 -2.82 36.97 -49.09
CA THR A 366 -4.12 37.15 -49.68
C THR A 366 -4.51 38.61 -49.56
N GLN A 367 -5.38 39.04 -50.45
CA GLN A 367 -5.92 40.38 -50.49
C GLN A 367 -7.40 40.29 -50.84
N THR A 368 -8.22 40.98 -50.06
CA THR A 368 -9.61 41.28 -50.40
C THR A 368 -9.78 42.78 -50.52
N THR A 369 -10.12 43.23 -51.72
CA THR A 369 -10.34 44.63 -52.05
C THR A 369 -11.84 44.88 -52.25
N LEU A 370 -12.34 45.93 -51.61
CA LEU A 370 -13.67 46.47 -51.85
C LEU A 370 -13.56 47.65 -52.81
N THR A 371 -14.15 47.51 -53.99
CA THR A 371 -14.30 48.58 -54.96
C THR A 371 -15.66 49.23 -54.81
N VAL A 372 -15.67 50.56 -54.63
CA VAL A 372 -16.87 51.39 -54.65
C VAL A 372 -16.75 52.41 -55.77
N ALA A 373 -17.75 52.48 -56.64
CA ALA A 373 -17.80 53.42 -57.76
C ALA A 373 -19.07 54.28 -57.70
N TRP A 374 -18.93 55.58 -57.97
CA TRP A 374 -20.03 56.54 -57.97
C TRP A 374 -20.22 57.16 -59.37
N GLY A 375 -21.47 57.35 -59.76
CA GLY A 375 -21.86 57.93 -61.04
C GLY A 375 -21.79 56.93 -62.20
N ASN A 376 -21.45 57.41 -63.39
CA ASN A 376 -21.36 56.60 -64.62
C ASN A 376 -20.00 55.93 -64.81
N VAL A 377 -19.36 55.49 -63.71
CA VAL A 377 -18.11 54.73 -63.76
C VAL A 377 -18.44 53.24 -63.81
N SER A 378 -18.00 52.54 -64.86
CA SER A 378 -18.15 51.09 -64.97
C SER A 378 -17.03 50.36 -64.26
N ILE A 379 -17.36 49.42 -63.39
CA ILE A 379 -16.40 48.44 -62.89
C ILE A 379 -16.32 47.31 -63.92
N GLU A 380 -15.19 47.17 -64.62
CA GLU A 380 -14.98 46.19 -65.70
C GLU A 380 -15.25 44.75 -65.24
N ARG A 381 -15.72 43.89 -66.15
CA ARG A 381 -16.25 42.55 -65.81
C ARG A 381 -15.21 41.42 -65.77
N THR A 382 -13.95 41.68 -66.06
CA THR A 382 -13.02 40.60 -66.40
C THR A 382 -11.60 40.87 -65.92
N MET A 383 -11.13 40.04 -64.99
CA MET A 383 -9.79 39.46 -65.10
C MET A 383 -9.93 37.96 -64.85
N GLU A 384 -9.31 37.14 -65.70
CA GLU A 384 -9.33 35.68 -65.59
C GLU A 384 -8.66 35.22 -64.28
N GLY A 385 -9.24 34.22 -63.61
CA GLY A 385 -8.60 33.51 -62.49
C GLY A 385 -8.95 33.97 -61.06
N VAL A 386 -9.92 34.88 -60.88
CA VAL A 386 -10.24 35.45 -59.54
C VAL A 386 -11.73 35.35 -59.19
N PHE A 387 -12.04 35.14 -57.90
CA PHE A 387 -13.42 35.09 -57.40
C PHE A 387 -13.98 36.51 -57.25
N TYR A 388 -15.04 36.80 -58.00
CA TYR A 388 -15.76 38.06 -57.93
C TYR A 388 -17.16 37.87 -57.39
N ASP A 389 -17.53 38.73 -56.45
CA ASP A 389 -18.94 38.86 -56.08
C ASP A 389 -19.73 39.61 -57.16
N PRO A 390 -21.06 39.33 -57.26
CA PRO A 390 -21.93 40.09 -58.14
C PRO A 390 -21.88 41.58 -57.79
N ILE A 391 -21.90 42.44 -58.81
CA ILE A 391 -21.95 43.89 -58.59
C ILE A 391 -23.28 44.23 -57.95
N ILE A 392 -23.24 44.85 -56.77
CA ILE A 392 -24.42 45.40 -56.11
C ILE A 392 -24.53 46.87 -56.52
N THR A 393 -25.67 47.25 -57.12
CA THR A 393 -25.91 48.63 -57.56
C THR A 393 -27.06 49.25 -56.77
N GLU A 394 -26.85 50.46 -56.26
CA GLU A 394 -27.87 51.29 -55.64
C GLU A 394 -28.21 52.49 -56.53
N ASN A 395 -29.44 53.00 -56.39
CA ASN A 395 -29.96 54.15 -57.13
C ASN A 395 -29.83 53.99 -58.66
N ALA A 396 -30.08 52.79 -59.17
CA ALA A 396 -29.89 52.44 -60.59
C ALA A 396 -30.73 53.30 -61.55
N GLN A 397 -31.82 53.92 -61.07
CA GLN A 397 -32.73 54.76 -61.86
C GLN A 397 -32.15 56.16 -62.16
N GLU A 398 -31.20 56.65 -61.34
CA GLU A 398 -30.57 57.96 -61.52
C GLU A 398 -29.07 57.81 -61.81
N PRO A 399 -28.62 58.01 -63.07
CA PRO A 399 -27.21 57.83 -63.45
C PRO A 399 -26.24 58.67 -62.62
N GLN A 400 -26.70 59.83 -62.13
CA GLN A 400 -25.91 60.77 -61.33
C GLN A 400 -25.76 60.33 -59.86
N ASN A 401 -26.63 59.47 -59.33
CA ASN A 401 -26.64 58.99 -57.95
C ASN A 401 -26.34 57.49 -57.82
N LYS A 402 -26.06 56.83 -58.95
CA LYS A 402 -25.69 55.42 -59.04
C LYS A 402 -24.44 55.14 -58.20
N ILE A 403 -24.52 54.12 -57.34
CA ILE A 403 -23.38 53.61 -56.56
C ILE A 403 -23.24 52.13 -56.85
N GLN A 404 -22.02 51.68 -57.14
CA GLN A 404 -21.72 50.28 -57.41
C GLN A 404 -20.70 49.77 -56.41
N TYR A 405 -20.96 48.59 -55.86
CA TYR A 405 -20.07 47.88 -54.95
C TYR A 405 -19.64 46.57 -55.58
N ARG A 406 -18.35 46.26 -55.48
CA ARG A 406 -17.80 44.95 -55.86
C ARG A 406 -16.74 44.53 -54.86
N LEU A 407 -16.83 43.27 -54.43
CA LEU A 407 -15.81 42.62 -53.63
C LEU A 407 -14.93 41.75 -54.55
N HIS A 408 -13.62 41.81 -54.31
CA HIS A 408 -12.61 41.03 -55.00
C HIS A 408 -11.72 40.35 -53.97
N SER A 409 -11.61 39.03 -54.00
CA SER A 409 -10.80 38.26 -53.05
C SER A 409 -9.82 37.34 -53.77
N ASP A 410 -8.56 37.37 -53.34
CA ASP A 410 -7.49 36.53 -53.85
C ASP A 410 -7.40 35.22 -53.07
N GLY A 411 -7.71 34.11 -53.73
CA GLY A 411 -7.66 32.77 -53.14
C GLY A 411 -8.78 32.49 -52.14
N LEU A 412 -8.60 31.44 -51.33
CA LEU A 412 -9.63 30.90 -50.42
C LEU A 412 -9.39 31.27 -48.95
N ILE A 413 -8.26 31.90 -48.63
CA ILE A 413 -7.89 32.26 -47.24
C ILE A 413 -8.85 33.29 -46.63
N PRO A 414 -9.31 34.34 -47.36
CA PRO A 414 -10.26 35.30 -46.79
C PRO A 414 -11.54 34.62 -46.30
N ASP A 415 -12.01 33.60 -47.01
CA ASP A 415 -13.24 32.87 -46.66
C ASP A 415 -13.11 32.11 -45.33
N LEU A 416 -11.91 31.68 -44.95
CA LEU A 416 -11.66 31.00 -43.66
C LEU A 416 -11.83 31.94 -42.45
N TYR A 417 -11.51 33.22 -42.63
CA TYR A 417 -11.55 34.24 -41.57
C TYR A 417 -12.75 35.17 -41.69
N GLN A 418 -13.58 34.98 -42.70
CA GLN A 418 -14.83 35.69 -42.87
C GLN A 418 -15.86 35.16 -41.85
N GLU A 419 -16.27 36.00 -40.91
CA GLU A 419 -17.32 35.62 -39.95
C GLU A 419 -18.72 35.79 -40.54
N GLU A 420 -19.04 37.04 -40.89
CA GLU A 420 -20.36 37.41 -41.34
C GLU A 420 -20.23 38.31 -42.56
N ARG A 421 -20.95 37.92 -43.61
CA ARG A 421 -21.08 38.75 -44.79
C ARG A 421 -21.91 39.97 -44.41
N GLY A 422 -21.24 41.11 -44.33
CA GLY A 422 -21.89 42.39 -44.15
C GLY A 422 -22.77 42.73 -45.36
N ASN A 423 -23.47 43.85 -45.25
CA ASN A 423 -24.22 44.49 -46.34
C ASN A 423 -23.34 44.70 -47.61
N LYS A 424 -23.81 45.46 -48.59
CA LYS A 424 -23.07 45.90 -49.81
C LYS A 424 -21.59 46.32 -49.65
N CYS A 425 -21.11 46.62 -48.43
CA CYS A 425 -19.76 47.07 -48.12
C CYS A 425 -18.82 45.94 -47.61
N GLY A 426 -19.13 44.68 -47.89
CA GLY A 426 -18.24 43.54 -47.63
C GLY A 426 -18.26 43.01 -46.18
N PRO A 427 -17.67 41.82 -45.94
CA PRO A 427 -17.65 41.14 -44.65
C PRO A 427 -16.74 41.78 -43.61
N LYS A 428 -16.89 41.37 -42.34
CA LYS A 428 -15.85 41.55 -41.32
C LYS A 428 -14.96 40.31 -41.24
N TYR A 429 -13.71 40.48 -40.81
CA TYR A 429 -12.73 39.39 -40.71
C TYR A 429 -12.23 39.19 -39.27
N GLN A 430 -12.06 37.92 -38.90
CA GLN A 430 -11.31 37.50 -37.71
C GLN A 430 -9.84 37.83 -37.84
N ASP A 431 -9.13 37.77 -36.71
CA ASP A 431 -7.71 38.04 -36.63
C ASP A 431 -6.91 36.74 -36.89
N PRO A 432 -6.28 36.55 -38.06
CA PRO A 432 -5.54 35.33 -38.40
C PRO A 432 -4.16 35.22 -37.73
N VAL A 433 -3.73 36.24 -36.96
CA VAL A 433 -2.36 36.33 -36.42
C VAL A 433 -1.99 35.08 -35.62
N ASP A 434 -2.87 34.59 -34.74
CA ASP A 434 -2.55 33.43 -33.90
C ASP A 434 -2.25 32.18 -34.75
N ASP A 435 -2.96 31.95 -35.86
CA ASP A 435 -2.72 30.82 -36.76
C ASP A 435 -1.43 30.99 -37.58
N ILE A 436 -1.16 32.22 -38.05
CA ILE A 436 0.07 32.53 -38.78
C ILE A 436 1.29 32.26 -37.89
N LEU A 437 1.29 32.78 -36.65
CA LEU A 437 2.40 32.63 -35.71
C LEU A 437 2.55 31.18 -35.21
N ASN A 438 1.45 30.46 -35.00
CA ASN A 438 1.51 29.02 -34.72
C ASN A 438 2.12 28.22 -35.88
N THR A 439 1.90 28.65 -37.13
CA THR A 439 2.53 28.01 -38.31
C THR A 439 4.05 28.22 -38.31
N TYR A 440 4.52 29.41 -37.93
CA TYR A 440 5.96 29.68 -37.77
C TYR A 440 6.60 28.72 -36.78
N ARG A 441 5.96 28.52 -35.63
CA ARG A 441 6.41 27.59 -34.60
C ARG A 441 6.44 26.13 -35.07
N GLU A 442 5.41 25.68 -35.80
CA GLU A 442 5.39 24.29 -36.30
C GLU A 442 6.48 24.06 -37.36
N LEU A 443 6.64 24.99 -38.29
CA LEU A 443 7.68 24.90 -39.31
C LEU A 443 9.08 24.97 -38.70
N ALA A 444 9.26 25.77 -37.65
CA ALA A 444 10.51 25.81 -36.92
C ALA A 444 10.90 24.45 -36.31
N LEU A 445 9.94 23.75 -35.71
CA LEU A 445 10.16 22.38 -35.20
C LEU A 445 10.49 21.39 -36.32
N ARG A 446 9.75 21.42 -37.44
CA ARG A 446 10.02 20.53 -38.60
C ARG A 446 11.40 20.78 -39.20
N LEU A 447 11.76 22.04 -39.38
CA LEU A 447 13.07 22.44 -39.90
C LEU A 447 14.21 21.99 -38.96
N ALA A 448 14.05 22.15 -37.64
CA ALA A 448 15.05 21.73 -36.67
C ALA A 448 15.29 20.21 -36.67
N VAL A 449 14.24 19.41 -36.90
CA VAL A 449 14.35 17.95 -37.06
C VAL A 449 15.04 17.59 -38.38
N SER A 450 14.62 18.24 -39.48
CA SER A 450 15.20 17.98 -40.81
C SER A 450 16.68 18.34 -40.88
N ASP A 451 17.09 19.47 -40.30
CA ASP A 451 18.48 19.90 -40.25
C ASP A 451 19.33 18.92 -39.43
N ALA A 452 18.85 18.49 -38.25
CA ALA A 452 19.52 17.48 -37.42
C ALA A 452 19.74 16.16 -38.17
N LEU A 453 18.76 15.71 -38.95
CA LEU A 453 18.88 14.52 -39.78
C LEU A 453 19.93 14.68 -40.87
N SER A 454 19.86 15.76 -41.66
CA SER A 454 20.82 16.00 -42.74
C SER A 454 22.26 16.12 -42.26
N ARG A 455 22.48 16.74 -41.09
CA ARG A 455 23.82 16.83 -40.47
C ARG A 455 24.31 15.49 -39.96
N SER A 456 23.41 14.69 -39.41
CA SER A 456 23.74 13.32 -39.01
C SER A 456 24.13 12.48 -40.23
N GLU A 457 23.43 12.62 -41.35
CA GLU A 457 23.77 11.94 -42.61
C GLU A 457 25.10 12.40 -43.19
N ALA A 458 25.35 13.72 -43.25
CA ALA A 458 26.62 14.28 -43.71
C ALA A 458 27.81 13.81 -42.84
N ALA A 459 27.65 13.82 -41.51
CA ALA A 459 28.66 13.32 -40.59
C ALA A 459 28.95 11.83 -40.80
N ASN A 460 27.91 11.02 -41.06
CA ASN A 460 28.06 9.60 -41.35
C ASN A 460 28.71 9.33 -42.72
N GLY A 461 28.44 10.18 -43.72
CA GLY A 461 29.09 10.10 -45.03
C GLY A 461 30.59 10.44 -44.96
N ALA A 462 30.98 11.39 -44.11
CA ALA A 462 32.37 11.77 -43.89
C ALA A 462 33.16 10.75 -43.03
N ALA A 463 32.49 10.00 -42.16
CA ALA A 463 33.12 9.05 -41.24
C ALA A 463 33.60 7.73 -41.90
N GLY A 464 33.26 7.47 -43.16
CA GLY A 464 33.67 6.23 -43.86
C GLY A 464 33.18 4.95 -43.16
N ASN A 465 33.99 3.88 -43.20
CA ASN A 465 33.68 2.58 -42.57
C ASN A 465 33.91 2.54 -41.04
N SER A 466 33.98 3.69 -40.37
CA SER A 466 34.03 3.70 -38.91
C SER A 466 32.66 3.35 -38.34
N GLU A 467 32.58 2.34 -37.45
CA GLU A 467 31.33 1.83 -36.86
C GLU A 467 30.59 2.83 -35.97
N GLU A 468 31.20 3.98 -35.68
CA GLU A 468 30.63 5.02 -34.82
C GLU A 468 29.89 6.08 -35.66
N LYS A 469 28.61 5.80 -35.92
CA LYS A 469 27.71 6.76 -36.58
C LYS A 469 27.44 7.96 -35.67
N SER A 470 27.92 9.13 -36.05
CA SER A 470 27.66 10.37 -35.31
C SER A 470 26.21 10.80 -35.51
N LYS A 471 25.50 11.01 -34.39
CA LYS A 471 24.11 11.49 -34.36
C LYS A 471 24.10 12.89 -33.77
N VAL A 472 23.56 13.86 -34.50
CA VAL A 472 23.43 15.24 -34.04
C VAL A 472 22.15 15.38 -33.21
N PHE A 473 22.20 14.89 -31.97
CA PHE A 473 21.05 14.82 -31.08
C PHE A 473 21.22 15.79 -29.90
N GLN A 474 20.12 16.43 -29.49
CA GLN A 474 20.06 17.22 -28.27
C GLN A 474 19.62 16.34 -27.10
N THR A 475 20.37 16.42 -26.01
CA THR A 475 19.99 15.81 -24.74
C THR A 475 18.97 16.68 -24.02
N VAL A 476 17.77 16.15 -23.76
CA VAL A 476 16.69 16.85 -23.05
C VAL A 476 16.19 16.05 -21.86
N GLU A 477 15.75 16.77 -20.84
CA GLU A 477 15.05 16.18 -19.70
C GLU A 477 13.57 15.98 -20.07
N PHE A 478 13.07 14.77 -19.85
CA PHE A 478 11.65 14.44 -20.04
C PHE A 478 10.97 14.18 -18.70
N THR A 479 9.72 14.60 -18.62
CA THR A 479 8.80 14.28 -17.52
C THR A 479 7.70 13.38 -18.06
N ARG A 480 7.40 12.27 -17.37
CA ARG A 480 6.21 11.45 -17.67
C ARG A 480 5.06 11.83 -16.75
N PRO A 481 3.81 11.90 -17.27
CA PRO A 481 2.62 12.07 -16.45
C PRO A 481 2.53 10.93 -15.45
N PHE A 482 2.02 11.25 -14.27
CA PHE A 482 2.04 10.41 -13.08
C PHE A 482 1.51 8.99 -13.36
N GLN A 483 2.34 7.97 -13.14
CA GLN A 483 1.80 6.63 -12.95
C GLN A 483 1.36 6.48 -11.49
N ILE A 484 0.06 6.29 -11.29
CA ILE A 484 -0.51 5.98 -9.98
C ILE A 484 -0.10 4.55 -9.65
N ARG A 485 0.88 4.38 -8.75
CA ARG A 485 1.26 3.07 -8.21
C ARG A 485 0.56 2.89 -6.88
N VAL A 486 -0.09 1.75 -6.72
CA VAL A 486 -0.69 1.34 -5.45
C VAL A 486 0.32 0.46 -4.70
N GLU A 487 0.73 0.88 -3.50
CA GLU A 487 1.70 0.16 -2.67
C GLU A 487 1.20 -0.07 -1.25
N TYR A 488 1.73 -1.10 -0.59
CA TYR A 488 1.46 -1.36 0.81
C TYR A 488 2.32 -0.47 1.71
N ALA A 489 1.68 0.20 2.67
CA ALA A 489 2.32 1.00 3.70
C ALA A 489 2.00 0.47 5.09
N ALA A 490 3.06 0.14 5.84
CA ALA A 490 2.95 -0.29 7.22
C ALA A 490 2.88 0.91 8.18
N ASP A 491 1.85 0.94 9.02
CA ASP A 491 1.74 1.93 10.10
C ASP A 491 2.52 1.45 11.34
N ILE A 492 3.62 2.14 11.63
CA ILE A 492 4.53 1.79 12.73
C ILE A 492 3.85 1.85 14.11
N TYR A 493 2.89 2.76 14.31
CA TYR A 493 2.19 2.89 15.59
C TYR A 493 1.24 1.72 15.81
N LYS A 494 0.49 1.34 14.77
CA LYS A 494 -0.38 0.16 14.81
C LYS A 494 0.44 -1.13 14.97
N LEU A 495 1.60 -1.23 14.33
CA LEU A 495 2.51 -2.37 14.47
C LEU A 495 2.99 -2.52 15.92
N ARG A 496 3.48 -1.45 16.55
CA ARG A 496 3.95 -1.47 17.95
C ARG A 496 2.84 -1.93 18.88
N LEU A 497 1.62 -1.40 18.72
CA LEU A 497 0.47 -1.78 19.52
C LEU A 497 0.11 -3.26 19.33
N ALA A 498 0.10 -3.74 18.08
CA ALA A 498 -0.21 -5.13 17.75
C ALA A 498 0.82 -6.11 18.35
N ILE A 499 2.11 -5.74 18.39
CA ILE A 499 3.19 -6.53 19.02
C ILE A 499 2.96 -6.62 20.54
N VAL A 500 2.68 -5.50 21.20
CA VAL A 500 2.43 -5.47 22.65
C VAL A 500 1.26 -6.38 23.03
N VAL A 501 0.14 -6.26 22.31
CA VAL A 501 -1.04 -7.11 22.51
C VAL A 501 -0.72 -8.58 22.24
N SER A 502 0.07 -8.87 21.20
CA SER A 502 0.46 -10.23 20.82
C SER A 502 1.36 -10.92 21.85
N LEU A 503 2.17 -10.18 22.60
CA LEU A 503 3.07 -10.71 23.63
C LEU A 503 2.45 -10.75 25.03
N ALA A 504 1.45 -9.91 25.31
CA ALA A 504 0.79 -9.86 26.61
C ALA A 504 0.13 -11.20 27.01
N GLY A 505 -0.49 -11.91 26.05
CA GLY A 505 -1.09 -13.24 26.27
C GLY A 505 -0.06 -14.29 26.70
N PRO A 506 0.99 -14.55 25.89
CA PRO A 506 2.09 -15.46 26.26
C PRO A 506 2.74 -15.14 27.61
N LEU A 507 2.97 -13.86 27.91
CA LEU A 507 3.56 -13.43 29.18
C LEU A 507 2.63 -13.73 30.38
N ALA A 508 1.33 -13.46 30.24
CA ALA A 508 0.36 -13.74 31.28
C ALA A 508 0.18 -15.26 31.51
N ALA A 509 0.17 -16.06 30.43
CA ALA A 509 0.08 -17.52 30.53
C ALA A 509 1.34 -18.14 31.15
N SER A 510 2.52 -17.58 30.90
CA SER A 510 3.80 -18.04 31.48
C SER A 510 3.77 -18.05 33.01
N ILE A 511 3.04 -17.13 33.64
CA ILE A 511 2.90 -17.06 35.10
C ILE A 511 2.28 -18.34 35.68
N LEU A 512 1.43 -19.03 34.92
CA LEU A 512 0.74 -20.24 35.37
C LEU A 512 1.65 -21.47 35.44
N TYR A 513 2.71 -21.49 34.63
CA TYR A 513 3.70 -22.57 34.65
C TYR A 513 4.59 -22.52 35.91
N TRP A 514 4.53 -21.45 36.71
CA TRP A 514 5.35 -21.33 37.91
C TRP A 514 4.99 -22.37 38.98
N GLY A 515 5.96 -23.21 39.36
CA GLY A 515 5.78 -24.28 40.34
C GLY A 515 5.62 -25.68 39.73
N PHE A 516 5.86 -25.83 38.43
CA PHE A 516 5.85 -27.13 37.74
C PHE A 516 6.78 -28.18 38.40
N TRP A 517 7.89 -27.74 39.01
CA TRP A 517 8.90 -28.61 39.63
C TRP A 517 8.44 -29.27 40.94
N GLU A 518 7.32 -28.83 41.53
CA GLU A 518 6.75 -29.39 42.76
C GLU A 518 5.87 -30.62 42.50
N LEU A 519 5.49 -30.85 41.24
CA LEU A 519 4.65 -31.98 40.86
C LEU A 519 5.51 -33.25 40.69
N GLY A 520 5.08 -34.36 41.28
CA GLY A 520 5.77 -35.66 41.18
C GLY A 520 5.36 -36.49 39.97
N ARG A 521 4.24 -36.16 39.32
CA ARG A 521 3.71 -36.80 38.10
C ARG A 521 3.01 -35.80 37.18
N ASP A 522 2.67 -36.24 35.98
CA ASP A 522 1.85 -35.47 35.05
C ASP A 522 0.38 -35.58 35.47
N PHE A 523 -0.34 -34.47 35.45
CA PHE A 523 -1.70 -34.39 35.96
C PHE A 523 -2.64 -33.78 34.95
N SER A 524 -3.84 -34.35 34.87
CA SER A 524 -4.95 -33.81 34.09
C SER A 524 -6.04 -33.32 35.04
N MET A 525 -6.80 -32.30 34.63
CA MET A 525 -8.06 -31.92 35.30
C MET A 525 -9.24 -32.80 34.86
N SER A 526 -8.97 -34.01 34.35
CA SER A 526 -10.02 -34.94 33.94
C SER A 526 -10.85 -35.39 35.15
N PRO A 527 -12.16 -35.62 34.98
CA PRO A 527 -13.02 -36.12 36.06
C PRO A 527 -12.51 -37.43 36.68
N LEU A 528 -11.83 -38.27 35.89
CA LEU A 528 -11.26 -39.55 36.33
C LEU A 528 -10.06 -39.36 37.26
N GLU A 529 -9.18 -38.41 36.99
CA GLU A 529 -8.05 -38.10 37.89
C GLU A 529 -8.53 -37.46 39.19
N LEU A 530 -9.56 -36.63 39.12
CA LEU A 530 -10.19 -36.06 40.30
C LEU A 530 -10.87 -37.15 41.15
N ALA A 531 -11.64 -38.05 40.52
CA ALA A 531 -12.31 -39.17 41.18
C ALA A 531 -11.31 -40.16 41.82
N ASN A 532 -10.25 -40.54 41.10
CA ASN A 532 -9.20 -41.41 41.63
C ASN A 532 -8.52 -40.81 42.87
N ALA A 533 -8.28 -39.50 42.86
CA ALA A 533 -7.67 -38.82 43.99
C ALA A 533 -8.62 -38.68 45.19
N PHE A 534 -9.94 -38.56 44.97
CA PHE A 534 -10.92 -38.58 46.06
C PHE A 534 -11.07 -39.99 46.67
N GLN A 535 -11.13 -41.02 45.82
CA GLN A 535 -11.26 -42.41 46.24
C GLN A 535 -10.05 -42.88 47.05
N ALA A 536 -8.83 -42.50 46.66
CA ALA A 536 -7.62 -42.85 47.39
C ALA A 536 -7.49 -42.12 48.74
N GLY A 537 -8.18 -40.99 48.93
CA GLY A 537 -8.21 -40.27 50.20
C GLY A 537 -9.21 -40.84 51.21
N GLY A 538 -10.34 -41.38 50.73
CA GLY A 538 -11.36 -42.02 51.58
C GLY A 538 -11.06 -43.47 51.97
N SER A 539 -9.88 -44.00 51.65
CA SER A 539 -9.40 -45.32 52.10
C SER A 539 -8.34 -45.23 53.20
N ALA A 540 -8.18 -44.06 53.84
CA ALA A 540 -7.25 -43.89 54.95
C ALA A 540 -7.79 -44.58 56.22
N ARG A 541 -7.31 -45.79 56.50
CA ARG A 541 -7.68 -46.59 57.68
C ARG A 541 -7.48 -45.78 58.96
N THR A 542 -8.58 -45.38 59.63
CA THR A 542 -8.51 -44.78 60.96
C THR A 542 -8.65 -45.89 62.00
N MET A 543 -7.58 -46.17 62.76
CA MET A 543 -7.61 -47.13 63.87
C MET A 543 -8.08 -46.38 65.12
N ARG A 544 -9.26 -46.74 65.66
CA ARG A 544 -9.79 -46.16 66.91
C ARG A 544 -9.64 -47.19 68.02
N VAL A 545 -8.93 -46.82 69.09
CA VAL A 545 -8.82 -47.63 70.31
C VAL A 545 -9.72 -46.99 71.36
N GLU A 546 -10.76 -47.71 71.80
CA GLU A 546 -11.53 -47.33 73.00
C GLU A 546 -10.88 -47.99 74.22
N ILE A 547 -10.67 -47.18 75.26
CA ILE A 547 -10.15 -47.62 76.56
C ILE A 547 -11.29 -47.45 77.55
N GLU A 548 -11.73 -48.55 78.14
CA GLU A 548 -12.71 -48.55 79.23
C GLU A 548 -12.02 -49.04 80.50
N THR A 549 -12.29 -48.37 81.62
CA THR A 549 -11.77 -48.72 82.96
C THR A 549 -12.89 -49.36 83.77
N ASP A 550 -12.67 -50.61 84.17
CA ASP A 550 -13.60 -51.37 85.03
C ASP A 550 -13.53 -50.86 86.48
N SER A 551 -14.69 -50.57 87.09
CA SER A 551 -14.82 -49.85 88.36
C SER A 551 -14.57 -50.70 89.61
N ASP A 552 -14.25 -51.98 89.49
CA ASP A 552 -14.02 -52.88 90.64
C ASP A 552 -12.58 -53.40 90.78
N THR A 553 -11.67 -53.13 89.83
CA THR A 553 -10.26 -53.62 89.92
C THR A 553 -9.16 -52.65 89.49
N ASP A 554 -9.49 -51.41 89.11
CA ASP A 554 -8.53 -50.35 88.69
C ASP A 554 -7.43 -50.82 87.71
N ARG A 555 -7.78 -51.75 86.81
CA ARG A 555 -6.93 -52.22 85.71
C ARG A 555 -7.54 -51.83 84.38
N MET A 556 -6.72 -51.24 83.51
CA MET A 556 -7.09 -50.99 82.11
C MET A 556 -7.22 -52.33 81.38
N ILE A 557 -8.41 -52.62 80.85
CA ILE A 557 -8.64 -53.75 79.96
C ILE A 557 -8.93 -53.16 78.57
N ALA A 558 -8.02 -53.37 77.62
CA ALA A 558 -8.26 -53.04 76.21
C ALA A 558 -9.20 -54.10 75.64
N VAL A 559 -10.43 -53.70 75.27
CA VAL A 559 -11.43 -54.62 74.69
C VAL A 559 -11.76 -54.19 73.26
N THR A 560 -11.46 -55.11 72.32
CA THR A 560 -11.84 -55.19 70.90
C THR A 560 -11.41 -54.08 69.92
N GLU A 561 -10.58 -54.49 68.95
CA GLU A 561 -10.42 -53.83 67.65
C GLU A 561 -11.74 -53.87 66.89
N THR A 562 -12.38 -52.72 66.70
CA THR A 562 -13.44 -52.58 65.69
C THR A 562 -12.82 -52.06 64.40
N GLU A 563 -12.77 -52.90 63.37
CA GLU A 563 -12.57 -52.42 61.99
C GLU A 563 -13.77 -51.52 61.63
N VAL A 564 -13.62 -50.21 61.81
CA VAL A 564 -14.50 -49.26 61.14
C VAL A 564 -14.13 -49.31 59.66
N THR A 565 -14.87 -50.09 58.89
CA THR A 565 -14.81 -50.00 57.43
C THR A 565 -15.21 -48.58 57.03
N ASP A 566 -14.26 -47.83 56.49
CA ASP A 566 -14.38 -46.46 55.95
C ASP A 566 -15.35 -46.36 54.73
N ALA A 567 -16.15 -47.42 54.52
CA ALA A 567 -17.22 -47.48 53.54
C ALA A 567 -18.30 -46.43 53.81
N ASP A 568 -18.52 -46.02 55.06
CA ASP A 568 -19.54 -45.02 55.42
C ASP A 568 -19.14 -43.59 55.04
N THR A 569 -17.85 -43.25 55.10
CA THR A 569 -17.32 -41.95 54.70
C THR A 569 -17.41 -41.77 53.18
N ASN A 570 -17.03 -42.80 52.42
CA ASN A 570 -17.17 -42.84 50.97
C ASN A 570 -18.64 -42.85 50.52
N LYS A 571 -19.52 -43.57 51.22
CA LYS A 571 -20.97 -43.52 50.98
C LYS A 571 -21.53 -42.12 51.23
N ARG A 572 -21.17 -41.47 52.34
CA ARG A 572 -21.60 -40.10 52.65
C ARG A 572 -21.17 -39.10 51.58
N PHE A 573 -19.92 -39.14 51.12
CA PHE A 573 -19.47 -38.28 50.03
C PHE A 573 -20.21 -38.57 48.73
N ALA A 574 -20.40 -39.84 48.37
CA ALA A 574 -21.17 -40.22 47.18
C ALA A 574 -22.62 -39.69 47.24
N THR A 575 -23.30 -39.81 48.39
CA THR A 575 -24.67 -39.28 48.58
C THR A 575 -24.72 -37.76 48.53
N ILE A 576 -23.73 -37.07 49.13
CA ILE A 576 -23.61 -35.61 49.09
C ILE A 576 -23.39 -35.13 47.64
N PHE A 577 -22.48 -35.74 46.88
CA PHE A 577 -22.23 -35.36 45.49
C PHE A 577 -23.37 -35.72 44.54
N GLN A 578 -24.10 -36.82 44.79
CA GLN A 578 -25.32 -37.18 44.06
C GLN A 578 -26.45 -36.13 44.24
N SER A 579 -26.45 -35.37 45.33
CA SER A 579 -27.45 -34.32 45.59
C SER A 579 -27.21 -33.01 44.84
N PHE A 580 -26.06 -32.84 44.17
CA PHE A 580 -25.69 -31.61 43.47
C PHE A 580 -25.78 -31.75 41.94
N SER A 581 -26.31 -30.72 41.27
CA SER A 581 -26.29 -30.65 39.81
C SER A 581 -24.89 -30.33 39.28
N SER A 582 -24.60 -30.73 38.04
CA SER A 582 -23.33 -30.48 37.36
C SER A 582 -22.97 -28.98 37.21
N ASN A 583 -23.94 -28.08 37.38
CA ASN A 583 -23.77 -26.62 37.34
C ASN A 583 -23.96 -25.96 38.73
N ALA A 584 -23.81 -26.71 39.82
CA ALA A 584 -23.94 -26.17 41.17
C ALA A 584 -22.82 -25.14 41.46
N SER A 585 -23.21 -23.93 41.91
CA SER A 585 -22.24 -22.91 42.31
C SER A 585 -21.45 -23.36 43.55
N ALA A 586 -20.17 -22.96 43.65
CA ALA A 586 -19.34 -23.17 44.84
C ALA A 586 -20.05 -22.85 46.17
N LYS A 587 -20.89 -21.81 46.22
CA LYS A 587 -21.66 -21.47 47.44
C LYS A 587 -22.68 -22.55 47.82
N LYS A 588 -23.29 -23.23 46.85
CA LYS A 588 -24.28 -24.29 47.07
C LYS A 588 -23.59 -25.59 47.52
N ILE A 589 -22.46 -25.92 46.91
CA ILE A 589 -21.60 -27.06 47.29
C ILE A 589 -21.07 -26.88 48.71
N LEU A 590 -20.54 -25.68 49.04
CA LEU A 590 -20.07 -25.36 50.38
C LEU A 590 -21.16 -25.48 51.45
N ARG A 591 -22.41 -25.08 51.17
CA ARG A 591 -23.51 -25.17 52.14
C ARG A 591 -23.85 -26.61 52.52
N GLY A 592 -23.70 -27.57 51.62
CA GLY A 592 -23.98 -28.98 51.94
C GLY A 592 -22.81 -29.73 52.57
N ILE A 593 -21.58 -29.19 52.52
CA ILE A 593 -20.39 -29.79 53.14
C ILE A 593 -20.08 -29.14 54.51
N ARG A 594 -20.59 -27.93 54.79
CA ARG A 594 -20.21 -27.14 55.97
C ARG A 594 -20.90 -27.66 57.24
N GLN A 595 -20.13 -28.26 58.14
CA GLN A 595 -20.46 -28.45 59.56
C GLN A 595 -19.69 -27.40 60.37
N GLY A 596 -20.30 -26.22 60.62
CA GLY A 596 -19.70 -25.14 61.46
C GLY A 596 -19.37 -23.80 60.75
N SER A 597 -18.76 -22.85 61.48
CA SER A 597 -18.58 -21.46 61.03
C SER A 597 -17.38 -21.20 60.08
N LYS A 598 -16.46 -22.14 59.86
CA LYS A 598 -15.27 -21.94 59.01
C LYS A 598 -15.35 -22.78 57.71
N GLU A 599 -14.76 -22.30 56.61
CA GLU A 599 -14.77 -23.01 55.32
C GLU A 599 -13.85 -24.26 55.37
N PRO A 600 -14.29 -25.43 54.85
CA PRO A 600 -13.47 -26.64 54.82
C PRO A 600 -12.26 -26.48 53.89
N ARG A 601 -11.14 -27.09 54.28
CA ARG A 601 -9.86 -27.00 53.56
C ARG A 601 -9.48 -28.37 53.01
N VAL A 602 -8.81 -28.37 51.87
CA VAL A 602 -8.36 -29.61 51.22
C VAL A 602 -6.87 -29.79 51.49
N GLN A 603 -6.51 -30.91 52.10
CA GLN A 603 -5.13 -31.38 52.21
C GLN A 603 -4.89 -32.50 51.20
N TYR A 604 -3.73 -32.45 50.57
CA TYR A 604 -3.30 -33.40 49.55
C TYR A 604 -1.99 -34.04 49.97
N GLY A 605 -1.86 -35.35 49.77
CA GLY A 605 -0.61 -36.04 50.01
C GLY A 605 -0.60 -37.45 49.47
N VAL A 606 0.58 -38.06 49.54
CA VAL A 606 0.77 -39.48 49.21
C VAL A 606 0.52 -40.24 50.50
N LEU A 607 -0.46 -41.16 50.52
CA LEU A 607 -0.68 -42.04 51.67
C LEU A 607 0.49 -43.01 51.78
N ASP A 608 1.08 -43.13 52.98
CA ASP A 608 2.20 -44.04 53.24
C ASP A 608 1.83 -45.53 53.02
N SER A 609 0.56 -45.89 53.21
CA SER A 609 0.05 -47.27 53.07
C SER A 609 -0.18 -47.72 51.63
N THR A 610 -0.63 -46.83 50.75
CA THR A 610 -1.00 -47.18 49.37
C THR A 610 -0.05 -46.59 48.33
N LYS A 611 0.83 -45.66 48.71
CA LYS A 611 1.59 -44.78 47.80
C LYS A 611 0.71 -44.08 46.76
N ARG A 612 -0.62 -44.02 46.98
CA ARG A 612 -1.60 -43.35 46.12
C ARG A 612 -1.84 -41.93 46.60
N LEU A 613 -2.31 -41.10 45.69
CA LEU A 613 -2.59 -39.69 45.95
C LEU A 613 -3.99 -39.55 46.51
N GLY A 614 -4.11 -39.13 47.77
CA GLY A 614 -5.39 -38.96 48.45
C GLY A 614 -5.77 -37.51 48.67
N PHE A 615 -7.06 -37.21 48.55
CA PHE A 615 -7.68 -35.98 49.03
C PHE A 615 -8.28 -36.20 50.43
N ALA A 616 -7.84 -35.41 51.41
CA ALA A 616 -8.51 -35.31 52.70
C ALA A 616 -9.19 -33.94 52.80
N ILE A 617 -10.49 -33.93 53.12
CA ILE A 617 -11.22 -32.71 53.46
C ILE A 617 -11.19 -32.57 54.98
N LEU A 618 -10.48 -31.57 55.48
CA LEU A 618 -10.40 -31.31 56.91
C LEU A 618 -11.66 -30.55 57.36
N SER A 619 -12.49 -31.19 58.19
CA SER A 619 -13.58 -30.54 58.94
C SER A 619 -13.01 -29.89 60.20
N SER A 620 -13.62 -28.79 60.68
CA SER A 620 -12.99 -27.95 61.70
C SER A 620 -13.01 -28.47 63.14
N GLU A 621 -13.49 -29.69 63.39
CA GLU A 621 -13.49 -30.30 64.73
C GLU A 621 -12.22 -31.10 65.04
N ASP A 622 -11.43 -31.52 64.04
CA ASP A 622 -10.18 -32.29 64.25
C ASP A 622 -8.91 -31.42 64.30
N VAL A 623 -8.99 -30.22 64.89
CA VAL A 623 -7.79 -29.44 65.23
C VAL A 623 -7.53 -29.50 66.73
N THR A 624 -7.50 -30.71 67.28
CA THR A 624 -6.54 -31.02 68.34
C THR A 624 -5.30 -31.60 67.67
N ARG A 625 -4.12 -31.19 68.15
CA ARG A 625 -2.79 -31.60 67.66
C ARG A 625 -2.77 -33.05 67.16
N PRO A 626 -2.05 -33.38 66.07
CA PRO A 626 -1.89 -34.77 65.68
C PRO A 626 -1.23 -35.51 66.83
N GLN A 627 -1.91 -36.51 67.41
CA GLN A 627 -1.16 -37.63 67.95
C GLN A 627 -0.43 -38.25 66.77
N GLU A 628 0.90 -38.32 66.90
CA GLU A 628 1.75 -39.12 66.04
C GLU A 628 1.15 -40.51 65.92
N ASN A 629 0.53 -40.81 64.79
CA ASN A 629 0.41 -42.14 64.18
C ASN A 629 -0.35 -42.01 62.84
N GLU A 630 0.23 -41.22 61.92
CA GLU A 630 0.25 -41.41 60.45
C GLU A 630 0.79 -40.12 59.81
N SER A 631 2.01 -40.18 59.27
CA SER A 631 2.73 -38.99 58.82
C SER A 631 2.36 -38.59 57.39
N PHE A 632 1.48 -37.61 57.21
CA PHE A 632 1.55 -36.78 56.00
C PHE A 632 2.88 -36.01 56.03
N LYS A 633 3.95 -36.54 55.41
CA LYS A 633 5.23 -35.84 55.31
C LYS A 633 5.04 -34.52 54.55
N GLY A 634 5.19 -33.40 55.27
CA GLY A 634 5.34 -32.08 54.68
C GLY A 634 6.56 -32.05 53.74
N LEU A 635 6.34 -31.62 52.50
CA LEU A 635 7.41 -31.45 51.51
C LEU A 635 8.46 -30.44 52.02
N PRO A 636 9.77 -30.70 51.84
CA PRO A 636 10.81 -29.76 52.23
C PRO A 636 10.68 -28.45 51.44
N ARG A 637 10.63 -27.32 52.15
CA ARG A 637 10.71 -25.97 51.56
C ARG A 637 12.08 -25.79 50.91
N TYR A 638 12.14 -25.84 49.58
CA TYR A 638 13.29 -25.35 48.83
C TYR A 638 13.27 -23.81 48.75
N GLN A 639 14.26 -23.16 49.36
CA GLN A 639 14.50 -21.71 49.21
C GLN A 639 15.06 -21.36 47.82
N PRO A 640 14.77 -20.16 47.27
CA PRO A 640 15.15 -19.79 45.92
C PRO A 640 16.56 -19.19 45.87
N PHE A 641 17.58 -19.98 45.53
CA PHE A 641 18.90 -19.48 45.07
C PHE A 641 18.98 -19.64 43.53
N PHE A 642 18.24 -18.81 42.79
CA PHE A 642 17.86 -19.13 41.40
C PHE A 642 18.58 -18.33 40.31
N LEU A 643 19.16 -17.15 40.57
CA LEU A 643 19.73 -16.31 39.49
C LEU A 643 21.17 -16.70 39.08
N VAL A 644 22.02 -17.12 40.03
CA VAL A 644 23.46 -17.35 39.77
C VAL A 644 23.72 -18.70 39.07
N ARG A 645 22.86 -19.71 39.28
CA ARG A 645 23.02 -21.05 38.69
C ARG A 645 22.53 -21.14 37.24
N ILE A 646 21.53 -20.35 36.84
CA ILE A 646 21.06 -20.33 35.43
C ILE A 646 22.14 -19.74 34.51
N ILE A 647 22.82 -18.66 34.95
CA ILE A 647 23.91 -18.05 34.20
C ILE A 647 25.12 -19.01 34.11
N ARG A 648 25.48 -19.71 35.19
CA ARG A 648 26.55 -20.72 35.16
C ARG A 648 26.21 -21.95 34.32
N TRP A 649 24.95 -22.38 34.30
CA TRP A 649 24.52 -23.55 33.54
C TRP A 649 24.43 -23.27 32.03
N PHE A 650 23.96 -22.07 31.63
CA PHE A 650 24.00 -21.64 30.23
C PHE A 650 25.44 -21.52 29.72
N ARG A 651 26.38 -21.01 30.54
CA ARG A 651 27.80 -20.91 30.20
C ARG A 651 28.48 -22.27 30.03
N TYR A 652 28.03 -23.29 30.77
CA TYR A 652 28.63 -24.64 30.74
C TYR A 652 28.15 -25.51 29.57
N ARG A 653 26.95 -25.23 29.00
CA ARG A 653 26.37 -26.04 27.92
C ARG A 653 26.50 -25.45 26.52
N CYS A 654 26.74 -24.14 26.38
CA CYS A 654 27.08 -23.51 25.10
C CYS A 654 28.59 -23.54 24.77
N GLY A 655 29.47 -23.87 25.73
CA GLY A 655 30.92 -23.99 25.51
C GLY A 655 31.42 -25.35 25.00
N ARG A 656 30.52 -26.26 24.59
CA ARG A 656 30.86 -27.66 24.24
C ARG A 656 30.35 -28.12 22.87
N VAL A 657 30.18 -27.18 21.93
CA VAL A 657 29.81 -27.47 20.52
C VAL A 657 30.85 -26.89 19.54
N GLY A 658 32.10 -26.72 19.96
CA GLY A 658 33.15 -26.17 19.11
C GLY A 658 34.54 -26.69 19.44
N ALA A 659 34.75 -28.01 19.35
CA ALA A 659 36.07 -28.64 19.23
C ALA A 659 35.92 -30.15 19.03
N GLN A 660 35.64 -30.58 17.78
CA GLN A 660 36.08 -31.87 17.24
C GLN A 660 35.79 -31.89 15.74
N ASN A 661 36.72 -31.32 14.97
CA ASN A 661 37.02 -31.69 13.59
C ASN A 661 38.48 -31.31 13.36
N GLN A 662 39.38 -32.19 13.78
CA GLN A 662 40.75 -32.27 13.27
C GLN A 662 41.28 -33.68 13.57
N GLU A 663 41.77 -34.32 12.50
CA GLU A 663 42.63 -35.53 12.47
C GLU A 663 41.99 -36.89 12.76
N SER A 664 41.41 -37.50 11.70
CA SER A 664 41.99 -38.66 11.00
C SER A 664 41.27 -38.91 9.69
#